data_AF-A0A9P7QKX5-F1
#
_entry.id   AF-A0A9P7QKX5-F1
#
_cell.length_a   1.000
_cell.length_b   1.000
_cell.length_c   1.000
_cell.angle_alpha   90.00
_cell.angle_beta   90.00
_cell.angle_gamma   90.00
#
_symmetry.space_group_name_H-M   'P 1'
#
loop_
_entity.id
_entity.type
_entity.pdbx_description
1 polymer ?
#
loop_
_entity_poly.entity_id
_entity_poly.type
_entity_poly.pdbx_seq_one_letter_code
_entity_poly.pdbx_strand_id
1 'polypeptide(L)'
;MAPSLTDEDIEKLFSGAPQFFARQETHFHGAPHPSVAFVFDEELEIRDLTDHVPIQDKAWGAITAWPHLTRDTEHDAAAKRQEHDKLKAHFHVKCRERPNMMSMSGLEKGTMGYQAALELPTGDSLEEEQFGFESLGTKARVIVDARTHMMSHNGMLHRIAEPELLERLQQNSDIYRNNDLKTRTSTDSYKDLFHNFMRPTSAVTDQADHHGLHNQIRALLKCLGVANVWIDFSRVEWRIRLGQVLWGENDGDELDDGTAIHDTDDSRERSEEKYWLLMQILLATELLIRLDAVTEGIEVGVSGIRPIDVVHFERAASQTVKWSLLLARSWLDNVEIVKEEDVPLQRPTQPRRGSSWLATLASKVTNRYHKRSPVPPYHFTIKGRHGQRQVDGLTHFAKRLMWPGIDRYESRISENAQLAAEEAPGRRTSSLSIKSLQSYNYGAWDITCNHGKHKGRAHAQRRRLAAALHESGWLTKSYVFGLVLPGDSLYHYLMATLLENDTEAMAKLGPFANLSGGFVYSGKSFWSSNCVVGRVLAAGKGAADCMGWISTDVLPDGIEDGWLTIEAEDVADDMAQLGKKARLWGKKKVERESSILGNSKEGSVQAGDFIIPHENQYDTPPPKVYAELLSLDLNSPPEPVTATPLSEMVPTPTVEHCTKCPELKSYPARLKFFVSVGEGKEEEYQVALTYDVNFVTAHPCAPSQRVKVVKSLTSPTLAFQRADCPADVSSNGSKSGFRTGHPLHNFYEFTVLHISELIQKPDTPLSEFLAVSSFGKSGSNRVLVIDCITGFAEQPQVPAFERIMTPSSSPISDRKGSFSAAARMHLESQKMQFGSDMEIMVRAVCAQRGWNAIISRRKRSCLACAIREAGALAWKVVIRVP
;
A
#
# COMPACT_ATOMS: atom_id res chain seq x y z
N MET A 1 1.63 4.34 -53.28
CA MET A 1 1.16 4.00 -51.92
C MET A 1 2.37 3.62 -51.09
N ALA A 2 2.53 4.18 -49.89
CA ALA A 2 3.58 3.71 -48.99
C ALA A 2 3.26 2.26 -48.56
N PRO A 3 4.24 1.36 -48.49
CA PRO A 3 4.01 0.00 -48.01
C PRO A 3 3.57 0.02 -46.54
N SER A 4 2.69 -0.91 -46.17
CA SER A 4 2.38 -1.21 -44.77
C SER A 4 3.64 -1.73 -44.07
N LEU A 5 3.77 -1.44 -42.78
CA LEU A 5 4.85 -2.00 -41.95
C LEU A 5 4.70 -3.51 -41.84
N THR A 6 5.82 -4.23 -41.91
CA THR A 6 5.85 -5.68 -41.61
C THR A 6 5.85 -5.92 -40.11
N ASP A 7 5.54 -7.15 -39.68
CA ASP A 7 5.58 -7.51 -38.25
C ASP A 7 6.99 -7.32 -37.66
N GLU A 8 8.04 -7.62 -38.44
CA GLU A 8 9.43 -7.34 -38.03
C GLU A 8 9.72 -5.85 -37.87
N ASP A 9 9.11 -5.00 -38.71
CA ASP A 9 9.27 -3.55 -38.58
C ASP A 9 8.59 -3.05 -37.30
N ILE A 10 7.40 -3.58 -36.98
CA ILE A 10 6.67 -3.26 -35.76
C ILE A 10 7.48 -3.70 -34.53
N GLU A 11 8.00 -4.92 -34.52
CA GLU A 11 8.84 -5.45 -33.44
C GLU A 11 10.07 -4.56 -33.20
N LYS A 12 10.79 -4.19 -34.27
CA LYS A 12 11.98 -3.32 -34.16
C LYS A 12 11.64 -1.92 -33.64
N LEU A 13 10.49 -1.36 -34.03
CA LEU A 13 10.04 -0.02 -33.63
C LEU A 13 9.55 0.03 -32.18
N PHE A 14 8.93 -1.05 -31.70
CA PHE A 14 8.25 -1.09 -30.40
C PHE A 14 8.90 -2.01 -29.37
N SER A 15 10.02 -2.65 -29.67
CA SER A 15 10.88 -3.31 -28.66
C SER A 15 11.20 -2.35 -27.52
N GLY A 16 10.98 -2.85 -26.30
CA GLY A 16 11.06 -2.16 -25.02
C GLY A 16 9.93 -1.17 -24.73
N ALA A 17 8.84 -1.16 -25.51
CA ALA A 17 7.65 -0.37 -25.24
C ALA A 17 6.66 -1.17 -24.35
N PRO A 18 6.19 -0.61 -23.22
CA PRO A 18 5.15 -1.25 -22.43
C PRO A 18 3.81 -1.26 -23.18
N GLN A 19 3.03 -2.31 -22.96
CA GLN A 19 1.63 -2.43 -23.32
C GLN A 19 0.81 -2.70 -22.06
N PHE A 20 -0.30 -1.98 -21.93
CA PHE A 20 -1.11 -1.98 -20.72
C PHE A 20 -2.38 -2.80 -20.94
N PHE A 21 -2.74 -3.60 -19.94
CA PHE A 21 -3.88 -4.51 -20.01
C PHE A 21 -4.68 -4.51 -18.71
N ALA A 22 -5.95 -4.90 -18.81
CA ALA A 22 -6.75 -5.34 -17.68
C ALA A 22 -7.33 -6.72 -18.01
N ARG A 23 -6.85 -7.77 -17.33
CA ARG A 23 -7.16 -9.17 -17.63
C ARG A 23 -8.06 -9.77 -16.56
N GLN A 24 -8.98 -10.64 -16.96
CA GLN A 24 -9.72 -11.42 -15.96
C GLN A 24 -8.93 -12.67 -15.65
N GLU A 25 -8.52 -12.81 -14.40
CA GLU A 25 -7.89 -14.04 -13.95
C GLU A 25 -8.99 -15.05 -13.63
N THR A 26 -8.82 -16.29 -14.09
CA THR A 26 -9.81 -17.37 -13.91
C THR A 26 -10.03 -17.74 -12.44
N HIS A 27 -9.11 -17.33 -11.55
CA HIS A 27 -9.08 -17.72 -10.14
C HIS A 27 -9.47 -16.59 -9.18
N PHE A 28 -9.50 -15.34 -9.63
CA PHE A 28 -9.86 -14.19 -8.81
C PHE A 28 -11.23 -13.69 -9.26
N HIS A 29 -12.24 -13.91 -8.43
CA HIS A 29 -13.56 -13.36 -8.65
C HIS A 29 -13.56 -11.88 -8.23
N GLY A 30 -13.93 -10.97 -9.14
CA GLY A 30 -13.98 -9.53 -8.84
C GLY A 30 -13.52 -8.67 -10.02
N ALA A 31 -12.98 -7.48 -9.71
CA ALA A 31 -12.43 -6.58 -10.72
C ALA A 31 -11.28 -7.24 -11.51
N PRO A 32 -11.08 -6.85 -12.77
CA PRO A 32 -9.95 -7.33 -13.58
C PRO A 32 -8.59 -6.99 -12.94
N HIS A 33 -7.55 -7.76 -13.25
CA HIS A 33 -6.18 -7.49 -12.83
C HIS A 33 -5.50 -6.57 -13.87
N PRO A 34 -5.01 -5.38 -13.47
CA PRO A 34 -4.17 -4.56 -14.33
C PRO A 34 -2.76 -5.12 -14.44
N SER A 35 -2.23 -5.21 -15.65
CA SER A 35 -0.89 -5.74 -15.90
C SER A 35 -0.20 -5.00 -17.04
N VAL A 36 1.11 -4.85 -16.96
CA VAL A 36 1.95 -4.31 -18.03
C VAL A 36 2.76 -5.45 -18.64
N ALA A 37 2.92 -5.46 -19.96
CA ALA A 37 3.80 -6.41 -20.64
C ALA A 37 4.61 -5.75 -21.75
N PHE A 38 5.80 -6.28 -22.00
CA PHE A 38 6.67 -5.92 -23.11
C PHE A 38 6.51 -6.99 -24.18
N VAL A 39 5.67 -6.73 -25.18
CA VAL A 39 5.14 -7.76 -26.11
C VAL A 39 6.23 -8.39 -26.97
N PHE A 40 7.34 -7.69 -27.20
CA PHE A 40 8.40 -8.08 -28.13
C PHE A 40 9.70 -8.48 -27.44
N ASP A 41 9.76 -8.40 -26.11
CA ASP A 41 11.03 -8.53 -25.37
C ASP A 41 10.92 -9.62 -24.31
N GLU A 42 11.71 -10.69 -24.48
CA GLU A 42 11.83 -11.77 -23.49
C GLU A 42 12.97 -11.53 -22.48
N GLU A 43 13.81 -10.53 -22.74
CA GLU A 43 14.95 -10.17 -21.90
C GLU A 43 14.49 -9.66 -20.52
N LEU A 44 15.01 -10.27 -19.45
CA LEU A 44 14.65 -9.94 -18.06
C LEU A 44 14.86 -8.44 -17.74
N GLU A 45 15.90 -7.82 -18.30
CA GLU A 45 16.22 -6.42 -18.05
C GLU A 45 15.11 -5.46 -18.50
N ILE A 46 14.35 -5.84 -19.53
CA ILE A 46 13.21 -5.09 -20.05
C ILE A 46 11.91 -5.56 -19.40
N ARG A 47 11.73 -6.88 -19.27
CA ARG A 47 10.50 -7.47 -18.73
C ARG A 47 10.24 -7.11 -17.26
N ASP A 48 11.31 -6.91 -16.48
CA ASP A 48 11.23 -6.61 -15.05
C ASP A 48 11.28 -5.09 -14.76
N LEU A 49 11.15 -4.24 -15.79
CA LEU A 49 10.92 -2.81 -15.59
C LEU A 49 9.60 -2.62 -14.84
N THR A 50 9.65 -1.86 -13.75
CA THR A 50 8.52 -1.59 -12.87
C THR A 50 8.42 -0.09 -12.58
N ASP A 51 7.20 0.39 -12.34
CA ASP A 51 6.88 1.79 -12.02
C ASP A 51 6.85 2.09 -10.52
N HIS A 52 7.20 1.10 -9.70
CA HIS A 52 7.13 1.17 -8.25
C HIS A 52 8.41 0.67 -7.60
N VAL A 53 8.55 1.01 -6.32
CA VAL A 53 9.71 0.68 -5.52
C VAL A 53 9.61 -0.77 -5.01
N PRO A 54 10.65 -1.61 -5.17
CA PRO A 54 10.67 -2.94 -4.57
C PRO A 54 10.66 -2.86 -3.03
N ILE A 55 10.20 -3.93 -2.39
CA ILE A 55 10.21 -4.07 -0.94
C ILE A 55 11.66 -4.12 -0.46
N GLN A 56 12.06 -3.08 0.29
CA GLN A 56 13.47 -2.84 0.62
C GLN A 56 13.96 -3.57 1.86
N ASP A 57 13.05 -4.16 2.66
CA ASP A 57 13.37 -4.87 3.90
C ASP A 57 12.45 -6.09 4.07
N LYS A 58 13.03 -7.20 4.52
CA LYS A 58 12.34 -8.46 4.87
C LYS A 58 11.16 -8.30 5.85
N ALA A 59 11.20 -7.33 6.76
CA ALA A 59 10.12 -7.04 7.72
C ALA A 59 8.82 -6.64 7.03
N TRP A 60 8.94 -6.04 5.85
CA TRP A 60 7.83 -5.46 5.11
C TRP A 60 7.19 -6.43 4.11
N GLY A 61 7.64 -7.69 4.06
CA GLY A 61 7.08 -8.69 3.14
C GLY A 61 5.59 -8.98 3.36
N ALA A 62 5.04 -8.68 4.53
CA ALA A 62 3.61 -8.85 4.79
C ALA A 62 2.73 -7.75 4.16
N ILE A 63 3.31 -6.72 3.53
CA ILE A 63 2.56 -5.60 2.95
C ILE A 63 1.60 -6.03 1.84
N THR A 64 1.91 -7.12 1.15
CA THR A 64 1.17 -7.59 -0.02
C THR A 64 0.94 -9.10 0.03
N ALA A 65 -0.23 -9.55 -0.41
CA ALA A 65 -0.52 -10.97 -0.62
C ALA A 65 0.07 -11.47 -1.94
N TRP A 66 0.54 -10.56 -2.80
CA TRP A 66 1.17 -10.90 -4.06
C TRP A 66 2.51 -11.60 -3.82
N PRO A 67 2.83 -12.67 -4.56
CA PRO A 67 4.18 -13.23 -4.53
C PRO A 67 5.20 -12.16 -4.93
N HIS A 68 6.21 -11.97 -4.11
CA HIS A 68 7.23 -10.95 -4.30
C HIS A 68 8.57 -11.43 -3.76
N LEU A 69 9.64 -10.85 -4.29
CA LEU A 69 10.99 -10.98 -3.74
C LEU A 69 11.32 -9.70 -2.98
N THR A 70 11.95 -9.85 -1.82
CA THR A 70 12.49 -8.71 -1.08
C THR A 70 13.89 -8.40 -1.59
N ARG A 71 14.32 -7.13 -1.56
CA ARG A 71 15.65 -6.78 -2.06
C ARG A 71 16.78 -7.56 -1.38
N ASP A 72 16.60 -7.88 -0.09
CA ASP A 72 17.58 -8.61 0.71
C ASP A 72 17.75 -10.07 0.25
N THR A 73 16.70 -10.72 -0.25
CA THR A 73 16.80 -12.11 -0.74
C THR A 73 17.67 -12.22 -1.98
N GLU A 74 17.80 -11.18 -2.80
CA GLU A 74 18.71 -11.19 -3.94
C GLU A 74 20.20 -11.09 -3.53
N HIS A 75 20.48 -10.42 -2.41
CA HIS A 75 21.82 -9.97 -2.00
C HIS A 75 22.41 -10.75 -0.82
N ASP A 76 21.58 -11.36 0.03
CA ASP A 76 22.01 -12.11 1.21
C ASP A 76 21.93 -13.63 0.97
N ALA A 77 23.10 -14.29 1.01
CA ALA A 77 23.21 -15.73 0.88
C ALA A 77 22.57 -16.50 2.05
N ALA A 78 22.43 -15.88 3.23
CA ALA A 78 21.71 -16.45 4.36
C ALA A 78 20.19 -16.37 4.15
N ALA A 79 19.69 -15.26 3.58
CA ALA A 79 18.29 -15.11 3.19
C ALA A 79 17.90 -16.12 2.09
N LYS A 80 18.75 -16.32 1.05
CA LYS A 80 18.54 -17.37 0.04
C LYS A 80 18.52 -18.77 0.63
N ARG A 81 19.35 -19.05 1.64
CA ARG A 81 19.35 -20.35 2.35
C ARG A 81 18.09 -20.55 3.18
N GLN A 82 17.61 -19.52 3.90
CA GLN A 82 16.33 -19.59 4.61
C GLN A 82 15.13 -19.77 3.67
N GLU A 83 15.18 -19.17 2.48
CA GLU A 83 14.17 -19.35 1.44
C GLU A 83 14.23 -20.77 0.83
N HIS A 84 15.44 -21.31 0.63
CA HIS A 84 15.65 -22.68 0.18
C HIS A 84 15.28 -23.74 1.25
N ASP A 85 15.41 -23.40 2.55
CA ASP A 85 14.91 -24.21 3.67
C ASP A 85 13.37 -24.20 3.76
N LYS A 86 12.69 -23.29 3.02
CA LYS A 86 11.23 -23.27 2.83
C LYS A 86 10.78 -24.06 1.59
N LEU A 87 11.46 -25.14 1.21
CA LEU A 87 10.88 -26.23 0.38
C LEU A 87 9.77 -26.98 1.14
N LYS A 88 8.93 -26.25 1.87
CA LYS A 88 7.76 -26.74 2.57
C LYS A 88 6.58 -26.74 1.61
N ALA A 89 5.69 -27.70 1.81
CA ALA A 89 4.34 -27.65 1.31
C ALA A 89 3.74 -26.24 1.46
N HIS A 90 3.40 -25.60 0.34
CA HIS A 90 2.90 -24.23 0.38
C HIS A 90 1.65 -24.08 -0.48
N PHE A 91 0.50 -24.10 0.19
CA PHE A 91 -0.76 -23.73 -0.43
C PHE A 91 -0.79 -22.22 -0.66
N HIS A 92 -0.81 -21.82 -1.93
CA HIS A 92 -0.96 -20.42 -2.33
C HIS A 92 -2.43 -19.99 -2.27
N VAL A 93 -2.79 -19.22 -1.24
CA VAL A 93 -4.12 -18.63 -1.11
C VAL A 93 -4.35 -17.62 -2.23
N LYS A 94 -5.27 -17.90 -3.14
CA LYS A 94 -5.63 -16.98 -4.24
C LYS A 94 -6.56 -15.87 -3.74
N CYS A 95 -6.03 -14.99 -2.90
CA CYS A 95 -6.64 -13.77 -2.38
C CYS A 95 -5.63 -12.64 -2.40
N ARG A 96 -6.05 -11.45 -2.83
CA ARG A 96 -5.19 -10.29 -3.04
C ARG A 96 -5.87 -9.04 -2.51
N GLU A 97 -5.09 -8.19 -1.88
CA GLU A 97 -5.52 -6.87 -1.45
C GLU A 97 -5.66 -5.92 -2.64
N ARG A 98 -6.54 -4.92 -2.50
CA ARG A 98 -6.67 -3.82 -3.46
C ARG A 98 -6.67 -2.47 -2.76
N PRO A 99 -5.89 -1.50 -3.25
CA PRO A 99 -4.95 -1.60 -4.37
C PRO A 99 -3.72 -2.46 -4.04
N ASN A 100 -3.03 -2.97 -5.07
CA ASN A 100 -1.76 -3.67 -4.90
C ASN A 100 -0.75 -2.74 -4.20
N MET A 101 -0.35 -3.11 -2.99
CA MET A 101 0.48 -2.27 -2.14
C MET A 101 1.92 -2.14 -2.64
N MET A 102 2.42 -3.05 -3.48
CA MET A 102 3.70 -2.85 -4.16
C MET A 102 3.63 -1.64 -5.08
N SER A 103 2.52 -1.51 -5.81
CA SER A 103 2.30 -0.40 -6.74
C SER A 103 1.82 0.87 -6.04
N MET A 104 1.60 0.88 -4.72
CA MET A 104 1.20 2.09 -3.98
C MET A 104 2.35 3.08 -3.77
N SER A 105 3.60 2.62 -3.88
CA SER A 105 4.80 3.47 -3.80
C SER A 105 5.51 3.52 -5.16
N GLY A 106 5.21 4.55 -5.96
CA GLY A 106 5.81 4.78 -7.28
C GLY A 106 7.31 5.10 -7.21
N LEU A 107 8.02 5.02 -8.34
CA LEU A 107 9.44 5.41 -8.41
C LEU A 107 9.65 6.91 -8.19
N GLU A 108 8.68 7.74 -8.56
CA GLU A 108 8.65 9.16 -8.23
C GLU A 108 8.02 9.34 -6.84
N LYS A 109 8.68 10.13 -5.98
CA LYS A 109 8.20 10.39 -4.62
C LYS A 109 6.79 11.00 -4.64
N GLY A 110 5.92 10.57 -3.73
CA GLY A 110 4.53 11.03 -3.62
C GLY A 110 3.61 10.56 -4.76
N THR A 111 4.05 9.58 -5.54
CA THR A 111 3.25 8.98 -6.62
C THR A 111 3.00 7.50 -6.37
N MET A 112 2.07 6.92 -7.12
CA MET A 112 1.84 5.47 -7.19
C MET A 112 2.19 4.94 -8.58
N GLY A 113 2.19 3.62 -8.76
CA GLY A 113 2.30 2.96 -10.06
C GLY A 113 0.95 2.74 -10.76
N TYR A 114 1.01 2.27 -12.00
CA TYR A 114 -0.13 2.01 -12.88
C TYR A 114 -1.18 1.07 -12.27
N GLN A 115 -0.73 -0.02 -11.64
CA GLN A 115 -1.64 -1.04 -11.12
C GLN A 115 -2.49 -0.49 -9.97
N ALA A 116 -1.85 0.16 -8.99
CA ALA A 116 -2.55 0.77 -7.86
C ALA A 116 -3.54 1.85 -8.33
N ALA A 117 -3.16 2.68 -9.30
CA ALA A 117 -4.02 3.75 -9.81
C ALA A 117 -5.32 3.21 -10.44
N LEU A 118 -5.26 2.09 -11.18
CA LEU A 118 -6.47 1.46 -11.72
C LEU A 118 -7.30 0.73 -10.67
N GLU A 119 -6.66 0.21 -9.62
CA GLU A 119 -7.32 -0.57 -8.57
C GLU A 119 -7.96 0.32 -7.49
N LEU A 120 -7.46 1.54 -7.25
CA LEU A 120 -7.99 2.49 -6.25
C LEU A 120 -9.53 2.68 -6.31
N PRO A 121 -10.15 2.91 -7.49
CA PRO A 121 -11.61 3.05 -7.59
C PRO A 121 -12.38 1.73 -7.35
N THR A 122 -11.68 0.62 -7.14
CA THR A 122 -12.21 -0.71 -6.81
C THR A 122 -11.55 -1.31 -5.56
N GLY A 123 -10.94 -0.46 -4.74
CA GLY A 123 -10.16 -0.88 -3.57
C GLY A 123 -11.02 -1.50 -2.47
N ASP A 124 -10.37 -2.26 -1.59
CA ASP A 124 -10.99 -2.91 -0.44
C ASP A 124 -11.62 -1.89 0.54
N SER A 125 -11.13 -0.65 0.50
CA SER A 125 -11.67 0.51 1.25
C SER A 125 -13.13 0.82 0.93
N LEU A 126 -13.60 0.50 -0.28
CA LEU A 126 -14.96 0.75 -0.77
C LEU A 126 -15.96 -0.34 -0.37
N GLU A 127 -15.50 -1.45 0.21
CA GLU A 127 -16.41 -2.46 0.77
C GLU A 127 -17.09 -1.89 2.03
N GLU A 128 -18.40 -2.12 2.16
CA GLU A 128 -19.20 -1.64 3.30
C GLU A 128 -18.71 -2.24 4.63
N GLU A 129 -19.10 -1.68 5.78
CA GLU A 129 -18.82 -2.26 7.10
C GLU A 129 -19.74 -3.46 7.40
N GLN A 130 -19.28 -4.40 8.23
CA GLN A 130 -20.04 -5.63 8.46
C GLN A 130 -21.18 -5.32 9.40
N PHE A 131 -22.42 -5.49 8.91
CA PHE A 131 -23.62 -5.28 9.72
C PHE A 131 -23.49 -6.01 11.06
N GLY A 132 -23.58 -5.23 12.14
CA GLY A 132 -23.57 -5.75 13.50
C GLY A 132 -22.23 -5.99 14.16
N PHE A 133 -21.12 -5.84 13.42
CA PHE A 133 -19.76 -5.81 13.99
C PHE A 133 -19.22 -4.37 14.09
N GLU A 134 -20.06 -3.36 13.89
CA GLU A 134 -19.65 -1.95 13.84
C GLU A 134 -18.91 -1.47 15.11
N SER A 135 -19.07 -2.17 16.25
CA SER A 135 -18.40 -1.89 17.53
C SER A 135 -17.68 -3.10 18.14
N LEU A 136 -16.60 -2.83 18.88
CA LEU A 136 -16.03 -3.77 19.84
C LEU A 136 -16.81 -3.66 21.16
N GLY A 137 -17.75 -4.57 21.39
CA GLY A 137 -18.66 -4.54 22.55
C GLY A 137 -20.07 -4.82 22.06
N THR A 138 -20.71 -3.83 21.41
CA THR A 138 -22.08 -3.98 20.93
C THR A 138 -22.21 -4.96 19.76
N LYS A 139 -22.74 -6.16 20.03
CA LYS A 139 -22.98 -7.19 19.00
C LYS A 139 -24.42 -7.14 18.52
N ALA A 140 -24.62 -7.09 17.20
CA ALA A 140 -25.96 -7.31 16.67
C ALA A 140 -26.47 -8.69 17.08
N ARG A 141 -27.77 -8.75 17.40
CA ARG A 141 -28.46 -10.00 17.75
C ARG A 141 -28.20 -11.14 16.75
N VAL A 142 -28.07 -10.83 15.46
CA VAL A 142 -27.79 -11.81 14.40
C VAL A 142 -26.46 -12.54 14.64
N ILE A 143 -25.45 -11.86 15.16
CA ILE A 143 -24.12 -12.43 15.46
C ILE A 143 -24.20 -13.31 16.69
N VAL A 144 -24.85 -12.80 17.75
CA VAL A 144 -25.05 -13.55 18.99
C VAL A 144 -25.84 -14.84 18.71
N ASP A 145 -26.91 -14.76 17.92
CA ASP A 145 -27.72 -15.91 17.53
C ASP A 145 -26.91 -16.90 16.68
N ALA A 146 -26.12 -16.42 15.70
CA ALA A 146 -25.27 -17.27 14.86
C ALA A 146 -24.19 -18.00 15.67
N ARG A 147 -23.50 -17.29 16.57
CA ARG A 147 -22.47 -17.84 17.47
C ARG A 147 -23.06 -18.81 18.49
N THR A 148 -24.23 -18.50 19.05
CA THR A 148 -24.98 -19.39 19.94
C THR A 148 -25.37 -20.67 19.22
N HIS A 149 -25.88 -20.55 17.99
CA HIS A 149 -26.21 -21.71 17.16
C HIS A 149 -24.97 -22.57 16.85
N MET A 150 -23.83 -21.93 16.51
CA MET A 150 -22.57 -22.61 16.21
C MET A 150 -22.07 -23.49 17.37
N MET A 151 -22.26 -23.04 18.61
CA MET A 151 -21.86 -23.76 19.83
C MET A 151 -22.94 -24.73 20.36
N SER A 152 -24.17 -24.64 19.87
CA SER A 152 -25.29 -25.49 20.28
C SER A 152 -25.06 -26.97 19.94
N HIS A 153 -25.89 -27.87 20.48
CA HIS A 153 -25.81 -29.31 20.19
C HIS A 153 -25.97 -29.65 18.69
N ASN A 154 -26.68 -28.80 17.94
CA ASN A 154 -26.87 -28.93 16.50
C ASN A 154 -25.85 -28.10 15.68
N GLY A 155 -24.97 -27.37 16.35
CA GLY A 155 -23.93 -26.54 15.73
C GLY A 155 -22.68 -27.33 15.36
N MET A 156 -21.71 -26.66 14.75
CA MET A 156 -20.50 -27.32 14.23
C MET A 156 -19.34 -27.38 15.23
N LEU A 157 -19.37 -26.62 16.34
CA LEU A 157 -18.22 -26.48 17.26
C LEU A 157 -18.54 -26.86 18.70
N HIS A 158 -17.62 -27.58 19.34
CA HIS A 158 -17.63 -27.75 20.79
C HIS A 158 -17.03 -26.51 21.46
N ARG A 159 -17.57 -26.16 22.63
CA ARG A 159 -16.97 -25.13 23.48
C ARG A 159 -15.77 -25.75 24.20
N ILE A 160 -14.59 -25.21 23.95
CA ILE A 160 -13.34 -25.62 24.60
C ILE A 160 -12.88 -24.52 25.56
N ALA A 161 -12.10 -24.89 26.56
CA ALA A 161 -11.51 -23.92 27.46
C ALA A 161 -10.41 -23.13 26.72
N GLU A 162 -10.23 -21.86 27.04
CA GLU A 162 -9.18 -21.03 26.43
C GLU A 162 -7.76 -21.64 26.55
N PRO A 163 -7.34 -22.25 27.67
CA PRO A 163 -6.05 -22.94 27.75
C PRO A 163 -5.91 -24.10 26.78
N GLU A 164 -6.99 -24.86 26.56
CA GLU A 164 -7.02 -25.97 25.60
C GLU A 164 -6.91 -25.44 24.17
N LEU A 165 -7.61 -24.34 23.86
CA LEU A 165 -7.51 -23.65 22.58
C LEU A 165 -6.06 -23.24 22.28
N LEU A 166 -5.40 -22.58 23.25
CA LEU A 166 -4.01 -22.13 23.10
C LEU A 166 -3.02 -23.30 22.95
N GLU A 167 -3.24 -24.39 23.69
CA GLU A 167 -2.44 -25.62 23.55
C GLU A 167 -2.57 -26.23 22.14
N ARG A 168 -3.78 -26.22 21.55
CA ARG A 168 -3.99 -26.67 20.16
C ARG A 168 -3.33 -25.75 19.14
N LEU A 169 -3.40 -24.43 19.33
CA LEU A 169 -2.69 -23.48 18.47
C LEU A 169 -1.16 -23.68 18.53
N GLN A 170 -0.64 -24.00 19.72
CA GLN A 170 0.76 -24.37 19.89
C GLN A 170 1.09 -25.64 19.10
N GLN A 171 0.29 -26.70 19.23
CA GLN A 171 0.45 -27.94 18.47
C GLN A 171 0.42 -27.72 16.95
N ASN A 172 -0.51 -26.89 16.45
CA ASN A 172 -0.57 -26.56 15.02
C ASN A 172 0.71 -25.84 14.55
N SER A 173 1.24 -24.95 15.38
CA SER A 173 2.50 -24.27 15.10
C SER A 173 3.65 -25.27 14.96
N ASP A 174 3.70 -26.27 15.83
CA ASP A 174 4.72 -27.33 15.78
C ASP A 174 4.57 -28.23 14.55
N ILE A 175 3.33 -28.65 14.21
CA ILE A 175 3.04 -29.46 13.02
C ILE A 175 3.48 -28.71 11.76
N TYR A 176 3.13 -27.42 11.65
CA TYR A 176 3.51 -26.58 10.52
C TYR A 176 5.04 -26.36 10.44
N ARG A 177 5.70 -26.19 11.58
CA ARG A 177 7.15 -26.00 11.64
C ARG A 177 7.90 -27.26 11.20
N ASN A 178 7.45 -28.43 11.62
CA ASN A 178 8.11 -29.71 11.35
C ASN A 178 7.61 -30.41 10.08
N ASN A 179 6.58 -29.85 9.40
CA ASN A 179 5.86 -30.48 8.29
C ASN A 179 5.38 -31.91 8.63
N ASP A 180 4.96 -32.11 9.88
CA ASP A 180 4.75 -33.43 10.48
C ASP A 180 3.35 -34.00 10.21
N LEU A 181 2.50 -33.31 9.44
CA LEU A 181 1.14 -33.81 9.18
C LEU A 181 1.16 -35.17 8.46
N LYS A 182 2.25 -35.49 7.75
CA LYS A 182 2.46 -36.77 7.05
C LYS A 182 2.67 -37.97 7.97
N THR A 183 3.17 -37.77 9.20
CA THR A 183 3.36 -38.90 10.13
C THR A 183 2.06 -39.33 10.78
N ARG A 184 1.03 -38.48 10.72
CA ARG A 184 -0.32 -38.78 11.21
C ARG A 184 -1.14 -39.48 10.13
N THR A 185 -1.87 -40.53 10.54
CA THR A 185 -2.85 -41.15 9.64
C THR A 185 -4.05 -40.22 9.41
N SER A 186 -4.75 -40.35 8.28
CA SER A 186 -5.96 -39.57 8.00
C SER A 186 -7.02 -39.76 9.10
N THR A 187 -7.13 -40.98 9.63
CA THR A 187 -7.99 -41.34 10.77
C THR A 187 -7.61 -40.63 12.06
N ASP A 188 -6.32 -40.53 12.39
CA ASP A 188 -5.88 -39.84 13.61
C ASP A 188 -6.10 -38.33 13.50
N SER A 189 -5.81 -37.75 12.34
CA SER A 189 -6.11 -36.34 12.04
C SER A 189 -7.62 -36.05 12.09
N TYR A 190 -8.45 -36.97 11.59
CA TYR A 190 -9.90 -36.89 11.69
C TYR A 190 -10.35 -36.91 13.14
N LYS A 191 -9.84 -37.87 13.92
CA LYS A 191 -10.21 -38.01 15.33
C LYS A 191 -9.83 -36.78 16.14
N ASP A 192 -8.62 -36.27 15.94
CA ASP A 192 -8.15 -35.06 16.61
C ASP A 192 -9.04 -33.84 16.31
N LEU A 193 -9.51 -33.70 15.06
CA LEU A 193 -10.39 -32.62 14.66
C LEU A 193 -11.81 -32.76 15.26
N PHE A 194 -12.44 -33.92 15.06
CA PHE A 194 -13.86 -34.12 15.31
C PHE A 194 -14.23 -34.67 16.70
N HIS A 195 -13.26 -35.13 17.49
CA HIS A 195 -13.52 -35.50 18.89
C HIS A 195 -13.23 -34.37 19.86
N ASN A 196 -12.36 -33.41 19.50
CA ASN A 196 -11.94 -32.37 20.43
C ASN A 196 -12.75 -31.08 20.31
N PHE A 197 -12.87 -30.50 19.10
CA PHE A 197 -13.48 -29.17 18.97
C PHE A 197 -14.44 -28.96 17.79
N MET A 198 -14.44 -29.82 16.76
CA MET A 198 -15.48 -29.81 15.71
C MET A 198 -16.47 -30.97 15.89
N ARG A 199 -17.73 -30.80 15.46
CA ARG A 199 -18.71 -31.88 15.35
C ARG A 199 -18.72 -32.47 13.93
N PRO A 200 -18.81 -33.81 13.77
CA PRO A 200 -18.99 -34.43 12.46
C PRO A 200 -20.24 -33.89 11.76
N THR A 201 -20.12 -33.54 10.47
CA THR A 201 -21.28 -33.14 9.67
C THR A 201 -21.88 -34.37 8.96
N SER A 202 -23.21 -34.42 8.84
CA SER A 202 -23.95 -35.55 8.24
C SER A 202 -23.74 -35.70 6.72
N ALA A 203 -23.16 -34.70 6.05
CA ALA A 203 -22.95 -34.69 4.60
C ALA A 203 -21.53 -35.14 4.23
N VAL A 204 -21.28 -36.44 4.24
CA VAL A 204 -20.02 -37.01 3.71
C VAL A 204 -20.11 -37.06 2.18
N THR A 205 -19.17 -36.43 1.50
CA THR A 205 -19.19 -36.38 0.02
C THR A 205 -18.41 -37.52 -0.60
N ASP A 206 -17.28 -37.89 -0.01
CA ASP A 206 -16.59 -39.13 -0.36
C ASP A 206 -17.06 -40.26 0.56
N GLN A 207 -17.97 -41.08 0.05
CA GLN A 207 -18.49 -42.25 0.77
C GLN A 207 -17.48 -43.39 0.83
N ALA A 208 -16.39 -43.35 0.04
CA ALA A 208 -15.35 -44.38 0.05
C ALA A 208 -14.32 -44.14 1.15
N ASP A 209 -13.98 -42.88 1.46
CA ASP A 209 -13.09 -42.49 2.56
C ASP A 209 -13.72 -41.43 3.48
N HIS A 210 -14.51 -41.89 4.44
CA HIS A 210 -15.15 -41.03 5.45
C HIS A 210 -14.15 -40.21 6.29
N HIS A 211 -12.93 -40.69 6.48
CA HIS A 211 -11.91 -40.05 7.31
C HIS A 211 -10.86 -39.26 6.51
N GLY A 212 -10.96 -39.26 5.18
CA GLY A 212 -10.03 -38.61 4.28
C GLY A 212 -9.89 -37.10 4.50
N LEU A 213 -8.71 -36.56 4.20
CA LEU A 213 -8.40 -35.13 4.34
C LEU A 213 -9.37 -34.24 3.56
N HIS A 214 -9.92 -34.72 2.44
CA HIS A 214 -10.93 -33.99 1.65
C HIS A 214 -12.21 -33.66 2.45
N ASN A 215 -12.75 -34.65 3.16
CA ASN A 215 -13.95 -34.45 3.98
C ASN A 215 -13.65 -33.52 5.17
N GLN A 216 -12.45 -33.61 5.75
CA GLN A 216 -11.99 -32.70 6.81
C GLN A 216 -11.87 -31.26 6.32
N ILE A 217 -11.22 -31.03 5.17
CA ILE A 217 -11.08 -29.72 4.53
C ILE A 217 -12.45 -29.12 4.23
N ARG A 218 -13.39 -29.91 3.68
CA ARG A 218 -14.75 -29.43 3.40
C ARG A 218 -15.50 -29.04 4.68
N ALA A 219 -15.35 -29.79 5.77
CA ALA A 219 -15.99 -29.47 7.04
C ALA A 219 -15.46 -28.15 7.62
N LEU A 220 -14.14 -27.96 7.61
CA LEU A 220 -13.48 -26.71 8.03
C LEU A 220 -13.89 -25.53 7.16
N LEU A 221 -13.91 -25.72 5.84
CA LEU A 221 -14.35 -24.71 4.88
C LEU A 221 -15.79 -24.27 5.13
N LYS A 222 -16.69 -25.25 5.35
CA LYS A 222 -18.09 -24.96 5.69
C LYS A 222 -18.22 -24.21 7.02
N CYS A 223 -17.41 -24.57 8.01
CA CYS A 223 -17.42 -23.92 9.33
C CYS A 223 -16.98 -22.46 9.25
N LEU A 224 -15.83 -22.20 8.62
CA LEU A 224 -15.28 -20.86 8.40
C LEU A 224 -16.14 -20.02 7.44
N GLY A 225 -16.92 -20.66 6.56
CA GLY A 225 -17.84 -20.01 5.65
C GLY A 225 -19.21 -19.62 6.25
N VAL A 226 -19.48 -19.92 7.52
CA VAL A 226 -20.76 -19.53 8.16
C VAL A 226 -20.82 -18.03 8.37
N ALA A 227 -21.89 -17.41 7.85
CA ALA A 227 -22.11 -15.97 7.96
C ALA A 227 -22.32 -15.53 9.43
N ASN A 228 -21.87 -14.31 9.74
CA ASN A 228 -22.09 -13.62 11.03
C ASN A 228 -21.47 -14.30 12.27
N VAL A 229 -20.52 -15.22 12.08
CA VAL A 229 -19.78 -15.85 13.21
C VAL A 229 -18.38 -15.26 13.36
N TRP A 230 -17.68 -15.11 12.23
CA TRP A 230 -16.27 -14.78 12.14
C TRP A 230 -16.02 -13.30 11.86
N ILE A 231 -14.87 -12.80 12.29
CA ILE A 231 -14.41 -11.45 11.98
C ILE A 231 -13.99 -11.41 10.51
N ASP A 232 -14.48 -10.42 9.77
CA ASP A 232 -14.25 -10.29 8.33
C ASP A 232 -13.04 -9.43 8.00
N PHE A 233 -11.88 -10.08 7.88
CA PHE A 233 -10.62 -9.44 7.51
C PHE A 233 -10.52 -9.05 6.02
N SER A 234 -11.56 -9.31 5.19
CA SER A 234 -11.60 -8.70 3.85
C SER A 234 -11.70 -7.18 3.92
N ARG A 235 -12.21 -6.66 5.03
CA ARG A 235 -12.40 -5.22 5.26
C ARG A 235 -11.20 -4.64 5.98
N VAL A 236 -10.77 -3.47 5.53
CA VAL A 236 -9.50 -2.83 5.93
C VAL A 236 -9.49 -2.51 7.43
N GLU A 237 -10.62 -2.08 7.99
CA GLU A 237 -10.74 -1.71 9.40
C GLU A 237 -10.40 -2.86 10.35
N TRP A 238 -10.80 -4.09 10.00
CA TRP A 238 -10.55 -5.27 10.83
C TRP A 238 -9.10 -5.72 10.78
N ARG A 239 -8.39 -5.44 9.68
CA ARG A 239 -6.96 -5.74 9.55
C ARG A 239 -6.16 -4.99 10.61
N ILE A 240 -6.51 -3.73 10.86
CA ILE A 240 -5.85 -2.89 11.86
C ILE A 240 -6.29 -3.27 13.27
N ARG A 241 -7.61 -3.49 13.48
CA ARG A 241 -8.18 -3.83 14.81
C ARG A 241 -7.77 -5.20 15.34
N LEU A 242 -7.18 -6.06 14.52
CA LEU A 242 -6.69 -7.38 14.91
C LEU A 242 -5.88 -7.35 16.23
N GLY A 243 -4.91 -6.43 16.33
CA GLY A 243 -4.08 -6.31 17.51
C GLY A 243 -4.83 -5.77 18.74
N GLN A 244 -5.81 -4.90 18.52
CA GLN A 244 -6.68 -4.38 19.58
C GLN A 244 -7.49 -5.52 20.22
N VAL A 245 -8.01 -6.45 19.42
CA VAL A 245 -8.77 -7.61 19.93
C VAL A 245 -7.89 -8.58 20.72
N LEU A 246 -6.63 -8.77 20.32
CA LEU A 246 -5.71 -9.72 20.98
C LEU A 246 -5.06 -9.15 22.25
N TRP A 247 -4.64 -7.88 22.22
CA TRP A 247 -3.74 -7.29 23.21
C TRP A 247 -4.26 -6.03 23.92
N GLY A 248 -5.49 -5.57 23.63
CA GLY A 248 -6.10 -4.50 24.45
C GLY A 248 -6.22 -4.92 25.92
N GLU A 249 -5.81 -4.06 26.86
CA GLU A 249 -5.87 -4.31 28.32
C GLU A 249 -7.03 -3.55 28.98
N ASN A 250 -7.45 -3.99 30.18
CA ASN A 250 -8.62 -3.47 30.90
C ASN A 250 -8.39 -2.12 31.63
N ASP A 251 -7.18 -1.83 32.14
CA ASP A 251 -6.94 -0.74 33.11
C ASP A 251 -6.70 0.64 32.47
N GLY A 252 -7.54 1.01 31.50
CA GLY A 252 -7.47 2.32 30.84
C GLY A 252 -8.61 2.57 29.85
N ASP A 253 -9.32 1.51 29.46
CA ASP A 253 -10.49 1.57 28.60
C ASP A 253 -11.81 1.79 29.38
N GLU A 254 -11.74 2.05 30.70
CA GLU A 254 -12.88 2.32 31.58
C GLU A 254 -13.10 3.84 31.72
N LEU A 255 -14.30 4.30 31.35
CA LEU A 255 -14.80 5.60 31.77
C LEU A 255 -15.31 5.44 33.21
N ASP A 256 -14.82 6.25 34.15
CA ASP A 256 -15.51 6.52 35.41
C ASP A 256 -16.77 7.31 35.06
N ASP A 257 -17.83 6.61 34.63
CA ASP A 257 -19.14 7.20 34.58
C ASP A 257 -19.60 7.42 36.02
N GLY A 258 -20.09 8.62 36.33
CA GLY A 258 -20.60 8.93 37.68
C GLY A 258 -21.90 8.18 38.02
N THR A 259 -22.18 7.06 37.37
CA THR A 259 -23.41 6.28 37.45
C THR A 259 -23.08 4.80 37.56
N ALA A 260 -22.51 4.42 38.71
CA ALA A 260 -22.41 3.04 39.16
C ALA A 260 -23.69 2.24 38.81
N ILE A 261 -23.62 1.47 37.71
CA ILE A 261 -24.40 0.29 37.24
C ILE A 261 -24.20 0.25 35.70
N HIS A 262 -23.02 -0.12 35.17
CA HIS A 262 -22.87 -0.70 33.80
C HIS A 262 -21.52 -1.41 33.51
N ASP A 263 -20.55 -1.41 34.42
CA ASP A 263 -19.19 -1.99 34.22
C ASP A 263 -19.08 -3.51 33.95
N THR A 264 -20.17 -4.28 34.00
CA THR A 264 -20.10 -5.76 33.95
C THR A 264 -20.19 -6.39 32.56
N ASP A 265 -20.67 -5.66 31.54
CA ASP A 265 -20.94 -6.24 30.21
C ASP A 265 -19.79 -6.06 29.19
N ASP A 266 -19.06 -4.92 29.20
CA ASP A 266 -18.03 -4.60 28.18
C ASP A 266 -16.78 -5.51 28.23
N SER A 267 -16.26 -5.81 29.42
CA SER A 267 -15.06 -6.66 29.57
C SER A 267 -15.33 -8.11 29.15
N ARG A 268 -16.55 -8.58 29.41
CA ARG A 268 -17.01 -9.91 29.03
C ARG A 268 -17.20 -10.01 27.52
N GLU A 269 -17.70 -8.98 26.86
CA GLU A 269 -17.88 -8.95 25.42
C GLU A 269 -16.54 -8.96 24.65
N ARG A 270 -15.53 -8.24 25.14
CA ARG A 270 -14.18 -8.24 24.58
C ARG A 270 -13.46 -9.57 24.74
N SER A 271 -13.52 -10.16 25.93
CA SER A 271 -12.97 -11.50 26.16
C SER A 271 -13.64 -12.56 25.27
N GLU A 272 -14.94 -12.38 24.98
CA GLU A 272 -15.64 -13.20 24.00
C GLU A 272 -15.14 -12.95 22.57
N GLU A 273 -14.96 -11.71 22.12
CA GLU A 273 -14.38 -11.43 20.78
C GLU A 273 -12.98 -12.04 20.62
N LYS A 274 -12.14 -11.90 21.64
CA LYS A 274 -10.82 -12.52 21.68
C LYS A 274 -10.90 -14.04 21.55
N TYR A 275 -11.83 -14.68 22.27
CA TYR A 275 -12.07 -16.12 22.17
C TYR A 275 -12.47 -16.54 20.74
N TRP A 276 -13.40 -15.81 20.12
CA TRP A 276 -13.85 -16.10 18.75
C TRP A 276 -12.75 -15.87 17.71
N LEU A 277 -11.92 -14.85 17.88
CA LEU A 277 -10.75 -14.61 17.03
C LEU A 277 -9.74 -15.76 17.16
N LEU A 278 -9.39 -16.17 18.39
CA LEU A 278 -8.49 -17.30 18.60
C LEU A 278 -9.07 -18.61 18.04
N MET A 279 -10.37 -18.82 18.15
CA MET A 279 -11.07 -19.95 17.52
C MET A 279 -11.02 -19.89 15.98
N GLN A 280 -11.18 -18.70 15.39
CA GLN A 280 -11.04 -18.47 13.95
C GLN A 280 -9.63 -18.81 13.47
N ILE A 281 -8.60 -18.36 14.21
CA ILE A 281 -7.19 -18.67 13.93
C ILE A 281 -6.95 -20.18 14.06
N LEU A 282 -7.50 -20.85 15.08
CA LEU A 282 -7.36 -22.30 15.26
C LEU A 282 -7.94 -23.06 14.05
N LEU A 283 -9.17 -22.76 13.67
CA LEU A 283 -9.82 -23.39 12.52
C LEU A 283 -9.09 -23.11 11.20
N ALA A 284 -8.63 -21.87 11.01
CA ALA A 284 -7.91 -21.49 9.80
C ALA A 284 -6.52 -22.13 9.72
N THR A 285 -5.80 -22.28 10.84
CA THR A 285 -4.51 -22.99 10.88
C THR A 285 -4.68 -24.50 10.61
N GLU A 286 -5.72 -25.14 11.17
CA GLU A 286 -6.05 -26.54 10.87
C GLU A 286 -6.38 -26.75 9.38
N LEU A 287 -7.11 -25.81 8.77
CA LEU A 287 -7.44 -25.83 7.34
C LEU A 287 -6.18 -25.66 6.49
N LEU A 288 -5.34 -24.67 6.80
CA LEU A 288 -4.15 -24.34 6.04
C LEU A 288 -3.12 -25.47 6.04
N ILE A 289 -2.85 -26.06 7.21
CA ILE A 289 -1.93 -27.20 7.36
C ILE A 289 -2.38 -28.40 6.51
N ARG A 290 -3.70 -28.66 6.44
CA ARG A 290 -4.25 -29.74 5.60
C ARG A 290 -4.13 -29.39 4.11
N LEU A 291 -4.38 -28.15 3.72
CA LEU A 291 -4.22 -27.70 2.33
C LEU A 291 -2.77 -27.78 1.86
N ASP A 292 -1.81 -27.42 2.72
CA ASP A 292 -0.39 -27.60 2.46
C ASP A 292 -0.09 -29.09 2.20
N ALA A 293 -0.49 -29.98 3.11
CA ALA A 293 -0.26 -31.42 2.96
C ALA A 293 -0.86 -32.02 1.67
N VAL A 294 -2.04 -31.53 1.23
CA VAL A 294 -2.63 -31.91 -0.05
C VAL A 294 -1.78 -31.42 -1.24
N THR A 295 -1.33 -30.17 -1.20
CA THR A 295 -0.56 -29.55 -2.29
C THR A 295 0.77 -30.25 -2.51
N GLU A 296 1.49 -30.54 -1.43
CA GLU A 296 2.75 -31.30 -1.50
C GLU A 296 2.52 -32.74 -2.00
N GLY A 297 1.42 -33.38 -1.61
CA GLY A 297 1.05 -34.70 -2.11
C GLY A 297 0.79 -34.76 -3.62
N ILE A 298 0.37 -33.64 -4.23
CA ILE A 298 0.22 -33.49 -5.68
C ILE A 298 1.59 -33.33 -6.35
N GLU A 299 2.47 -32.48 -5.80
CA GLU A 299 3.80 -32.20 -6.35
C GLU A 299 4.71 -33.43 -6.34
N VAL A 300 4.67 -34.23 -5.28
CA VAL A 300 5.49 -35.45 -5.14
C VAL A 300 4.88 -36.64 -5.90
N GLY A 301 3.64 -36.53 -6.38
CA GLY A 301 2.94 -37.61 -7.10
C GLY A 301 2.54 -38.80 -6.22
N VAL A 302 2.50 -38.61 -4.90
CA VAL A 302 2.32 -39.68 -3.89
C VAL A 302 0.86 -39.79 -3.40
N SER A 303 -0.04 -38.86 -3.76
CA SER A 303 -1.41 -38.85 -3.22
C SER A 303 -2.49 -39.32 -4.22
N GLY A 304 -3.54 -39.97 -3.70
CA GLY A 304 -4.81 -40.21 -4.40
C GLY A 304 -5.72 -38.97 -4.49
N ILE A 305 -5.20 -37.78 -4.21
CA ILE A 305 -5.95 -36.53 -4.22
C ILE A 305 -5.85 -35.90 -5.61
N ARG A 306 -6.99 -35.64 -6.21
CA ARG A 306 -7.04 -35.20 -7.61
C ARG A 306 -6.81 -33.69 -7.65
N PRO A 307 -6.05 -33.14 -8.61
CA PRO A 307 -5.92 -31.68 -8.81
C PRO A 307 -7.26 -30.93 -8.89
N ILE A 308 -8.33 -31.64 -9.28
CA ILE A 308 -9.71 -31.16 -9.26
C ILE A 308 -10.14 -30.66 -7.86
N ASP A 309 -9.63 -31.23 -6.76
CA ASP A 309 -10.07 -30.95 -5.40
C ASP A 309 -9.58 -29.57 -4.92
N VAL A 310 -8.37 -29.16 -5.33
CA VAL A 310 -7.85 -27.79 -5.12
C VAL A 310 -8.69 -26.76 -5.88
N VAL A 311 -9.11 -27.09 -7.11
CA VAL A 311 -9.98 -26.22 -7.92
C VAL A 311 -11.39 -26.12 -7.29
N HIS A 312 -11.92 -27.21 -6.75
CA HIS A 312 -13.19 -27.19 -6.02
C HIS A 312 -13.11 -26.34 -4.75
N PHE A 313 -12.00 -26.45 -4.00
CA PHE A 313 -11.74 -25.57 -2.86
C PHE A 313 -11.76 -24.10 -3.29
N GLU A 314 -11.00 -23.74 -4.32
CA GLU A 314 -10.90 -22.34 -4.78
C GLU A 314 -12.25 -21.74 -5.19
N ARG A 315 -13.14 -22.56 -5.74
CA ARG A 315 -14.50 -22.15 -6.09
C ARG A 315 -15.44 -22.06 -4.89
N ALA A 316 -15.20 -22.84 -3.85
CA ALA A 316 -16.07 -22.92 -2.68
C ALA A 316 -15.66 -21.96 -1.54
N ALA A 317 -14.39 -21.53 -1.49
CA ALA A 317 -13.89 -20.61 -0.47
C ALA A 317 -14.39 -19.18 -0.69
N SER A 318 -15.11 -18.64 0.30
CA SER A 318 -15.47 -17.22 0.34
C SER A 318 -14.23 -16.35 0.53
N GLN A 319 -14.35 -15.06 0.19
CA GLN A 319 -13.30 -14.06 0.40
C GLN A 319 -12.89 -14.01 1.89
N THR A 320 -13.86 -14.06 2.81
CA THR A 320 -13.64 -14.05 4.26
C THR A 320 -12.79 -15.24 4.74
N VAL A 321 -13.01 -16.44 4.18
CA VAL A 321 -12.20 -17.64 4.48
C VAL A 321 -10.78 -17.45 3.96
N LYS A 322 -10.62 -16.92 2.75
CA LYS A 322 -9.29 -16.68 2.17
C LYS A 322 -8.47 -15.69 3.00
N TRP A 323 -9.08 -14.61 3.49
CA TRP A 323 -8.42 -13.69 4.43
C TRP A 323 -8.09 -14.35 5.78
N SER A 324 -8.94 -15.25 6.26
CA SER A 324 -8.64 -16.05 7.46
C SER A 324 -7.43 -16.98 7.25
N LEU A 325 -7.23 -17.50 6.04
CA LEU A 325 -6.03 -18.28 5.70
C LEU A 325 -4.76 -17.42 5.62
N LEU A 326 -4.86 -16.17 5.13
CA LEU A 326 -3.74 -15.22 5.18
C LEU A 326 -3.37 -14.89 6.63
N LEU A 327 -4.36 -14.69 7.51
CA LEU A 327 -4.14 -14.52 8.94
C LEU A 327 -3.48 -15.75 9.57
N ALA A 328 -3.96 -16.96 9.24
CA ALA A 328 -3.37 -18.20 9.73
C ALA A 328 -1.92 -18.38 9.29
N ARG A 329 -1.58 -18.03 8.05
CA ARG A 329 -0.19 -18.04 7.55
C ARG A 329 0.67 -17.06 8.34
N SER A 330 0.20 -15.81 8.50
CA SER A 330 0.90 -14.77 9.29
C SER A 330 1.12 -15.20 10.74
N TRP A 331 0.13 -15.85 11.36
CA TRP A 331 0.22 -16.42 12.69
C TRP A 331 1.28 -17.53 12.79
N LEU A 332 1.19 -18.56 11.95
CA LEU A 332 2.10 -19.72 12.00
C LEU A 332 3.55 -19.35 11.70
N ASP A 333 3.76 -18.38 10.82
CA ASP A 333 5.10 -17.91 10.47
C ASP A 333 5.72 -17.06 11.58
N ASN A 334 4.95 -16.18 12.23
CA ASN A 334 5.49 -15.11 13.06
C ASN A 334 5.20 -15.21 14.57
N VAL A 335 4.21 -16.00 14.99
CA VAL A 335 3.77 -16.09 16.39
C VAL A 335 4.25 -17.38 17.05
N GLU A 336 4.55 -17.30 18.34
CA GLU A 336 4.88 -18.43 19.20
C GLU A 336 4.06 -18.38 20.49
N ILE A 337 3.51 -19.54 20.87
CA ILE A 337 2.80 -19.73 22.12
C ILE A 337 3.71 -20.51 23.05
N VAL A 338 4.01 -19.95 24.22
CA VAL A 338 4.85 -20.57 25.24
C VAL A 338 3.98 -20.90 26.46
N LYS A 339 4.04 -22.15 26.92
CA LYS A 339 3.43 -22.62 28.16
C LYS A 339 4.46 -22.49 29.28
N GLU A 340 4.22 -21.61 30.23
CA GLU A 340 5.14 -21.29 31.34
C GLU A 340 4.53 -21.79 32.66
N GLU A 341 5.29 -22.54 33.46
CA GLU A 341 4.87 -23.01 34.79
C GLU A 341 5.07 -21.92 35.84
N ASP A 342 4.09 -21.76 36.74
CA ASP A 342 4.17 -20.79 37.83
C ASP A 342 5.10 -21.29 38.94
N VAL A 343 6.39 -20.90 38.90
CA VAL A 343 7.35 -21.22 39.97
C VAL A 343 7.13 -20.27 41.18
N PRO A 344 6.91 -20.78 42.41
CA PRO A 344 6.80 -19.92 43.59
C PRO A 344 8.19 -19.43 44.04
N LEU A 345 8.55 -18.19 43.74
CA LEU A 345 9.85 -17.61 44.10
C LEU A 345 9.82 -16.84 45.44
N GLN A 346 10.78 -17.17 46.32
CA GLN A 346 11.13 -16.44 47.55
C GLN A 346 11.70 -15.05 47.22
N ARG A 347 11.33 -14.03 48.02
CA ARG A 347 11.76 -12.64 47.88
C ARG A 347 13.28 -12.45 48.08
N PRO A 348 13.95 -11.68 47.21
CA PRO A 348 15.12 -10.90 47.61
C PRO A 348 14.91 -9.37 47.47
N THR A 349 15.77 -8.65 48.17
CA THR A 349 15.82 -7.20 48.45
C THR A 349 16.23 -6.30 47.26
N GLN A 350 15.61 -5.12 47.17
CA GLN A 350 15.82 -4.01 46.19
C GLN A 350 17.05 -3.11 46.50
N PRO A 351 17.40 -2.02 45.72
CA PRO A 351 16.89 -1.49 44.43
C PRO A 351 17.96 -0.96 43.39
N ARG A 352 17.47 -0.52 42.20
CA ARG A 352 17.87 0.64 41.33
C ARG A 352 18.40 0.36 39.90
N ARG A 353 17.59 0.68 38.87
CA ARG A 353 17.79 1.67 37.77
C ARG A 353 16.73 1.47 36.66
N GLY A 354 16.20 2.58 36.13
CA GLY A 354 15.49 2.74 34.83
C GLY A 354 14.34 1.77 34.49
N SER A 355 13.10 2.24 34.61
CA SER A 355 11.88 1.53 34.17
C SER A 355 11.82 1.39 32.63
N SER A 356 11.81 0.16 32.11
CA SER A 356 11.55 -0.13 30.71
C SER A 356 10.10 -0.61 30.53
N TRP A 357 9.30 0.16 29.81
CA TRP A 357 7.90 -0.14 29.50
C TRP A 357 7.73 -1.34 28.55
N LEU A 358 8.83 -1.89 28.02
CA LEU A 358 8.82 -2.95 27.00
C LEU A 358 8.95 -4.37 27.57
N ALA A 359 9.20 -4.48 28.88
CA ALA A 359 8.90 -5.71 29.65
C ALA A 359 7.40 -6.11 29.55
N THR A 360 6.55 -5.18 29.10
CA THR A 360 5.11 -5.36 28.85
C THR A 360 4.78 -5.97 27.48
N LEU A 361 5.78 -6.17 26.61
CA LEU A 361 5.55 -6.77 25.28
C LEU A 361 5.31 -8.28 25.33
N ALA A 362 5.80 -8.99 26.36
CA ALA A 362 5.41 -10.37 26.61
C ALA A 362 3.98 -10.40 27.14
N SER A 363 2.99 -10.58 26.25
CA SER A 363 1.58 -10.57 26.64
C SER A 363 1.23 -11.82 27.46
N LYS A 364 0.90 -11.62 28.74
CA LYS A 364 0.25 -12.66 29.55
C LYS A 364 -1.21 -12.76 29.14
N VAL A 365 -1.62 -13.90 28.60
CA VAL A 365 -3.04 -14.19 28.41
C VAL A 365 -3.56 -14.76 29.73
N THR A 366 -4.02 -13.89 30.64
CA THR A 366 -4.61 -14.32 31.92
C THR A 366 -6.03 -13.77 32.07
N ASN A 367 -7.02 -14.53 31.59
CA ASN A 367 -8.43 -14.24 31.86
C ASN A 367 -8.77 -14.66 33.31
N ARG A 368 -9.15 -13.71 34.17
CA ARG A 368 -9.65 -14.02 35.52
C ARG A 368 -11.08 -14.55 35.44
N TYR A 369 -11.21 -15.87 35.36
CA TYR A 369 -12.52 -16.54 35.50
C TYR A 369 -13.01 -16.48 36.95
N HIS A 370 -14.07 -15.73 37.23
CA HIS A 370 -14.85 -15.86 38.46
C HIS A 370 -15.88 -17.00 38.36
N LYS A 371 -15.48 -18.21 38.78
CA LYS A 371 -16.18 -19.10 39.75
C LYS A 371 -15.63 -20.54 39.68
N ARG A 372 -14.97 -20.95 40.77
CA ARG A 372 -14.79 -22.34 41.28
C ARG A 372 -14.24 -23.41 40.31
N SER A 373 -13.08 -23.16 39.71
CA SER A 373 -12.18 -24.24 39.26
C SER A 373 -10.75 -23.92 39.70
N PRO A 374 -9.94 -24.92 40.10
CA PRO A 374 -8.57 -24.67 40.53
C PRO A 374 -7.81 -24.01 39.38
N VAL A 375 -7.16 -22.87 39.66
CA VAL A 375 -6.32 -22.17 38.69
C VAL A 375 -5.19 -23.13 38.29
N PRO A 376 -5.03 -23.49 37.00
CA PRO A 376 -3.95 -24.35 36.58
C PRO A 376 -2.59 -23.73 36.94
N PRO A 377 -1.56 -24.52 37.32
CA PRO A 377 -0.26 -24.01 37.77
C PRO A 377 0.64 -23.53 36.61
N TYR A 378 0.04 -23.14 35.49
CA TYR A 378 0.73 -22.70 34.28
C TYR A 378 -0.09 -21.64 33.55
N HIS A 379 0.60 -20.74 32.84
CA HIS A 379 0.00 -19.73 31.98
C HIS A 379 0.58 -19.79 30.57
N PHE A 380 -0.17 -19.25 29.61
CA PHE A 380 0.28 -19.13 28.22
C PHE A 380 0.68 -17.70 27.91
N THR A 381 1.80 -17.56 27.22
CA THR A 381 2.35 -16.29 26.76
C THR A 381 2.47 -16.32 25.25
N ILE A 382 1.91 -15.31 24.58
CA ILE A 382 2.01 -15.14 23.12
C ILE A 382 3.17 -14.20 22.83
N LYS A 383 4.16 -14.66 22.06
CA LYS A 383 5.40 -13.94 21.72
C LYS A 383 5.59 -13.89 20.19
N GLY A 384 6.25 -12.85 19.71
CA GLY A 384 6.71 -12.74 18.32
C GLY A 384 8.03 -13.48 18.11
N ARG A 385 8.16 -14.24 17.02
CA ARG A 385 9.36 -15.04 16.71
C ARG A 385 10.51 -14.24 16.11
N HIS A 386 10.16 -13.16 15.41
CA HIS A 386 11.08 -12.42 14.55
C HIS A 386 11.22 -10.97 14.99
N GLY A 387 11.27 -10.73 16.31
CA GLY A 387 11.36 -9.37 16.88
C GLY A 387 12.51 -8.55 16.29
N GLN A 388 13.73 -9.13 16.20
CA GLN A 388 14.88 -8.44 15.61
C GLN A 388 14.63 -8.05 14.14
N ARG A 389 14.01 -8.92 13.34
CA ARG A 389 13.65 -8.59 11.95
C ARG A 389 12.75 -7.35 11.90
N GLN A 390 11.75 -7.28 12.77
CA GLN A 390 10.83 -6.14 12.80
C GLN A 390 11.52 -4.86 13.26
N VAL A 391 12.43 -4.97 14.22
CA VAL A 391 13.25 -3.84 14.64
C VAL A 391 14.17 -3.34 13.54
N ASP A 392 14.86 -4.23 12.82
CA ASP A 392 15.67 -3.87 11.64
C ASP A 392 14.82 -3.06 10.64
N GLY A 393 13.61 -3.56 10.33
CA GLY A 393 12.68 -2.90 9.42
C GLY A 393 12.16 -1.54 9.92
N LEU A 394 11.95 -1.38 11.22
CA LEU A 394 11.53 -0.10 11.82
C LEU A 394 12.66 0.93 11.79
N THR A 395 13.87 0.50 12.14
CA THR A 395 15.06 1.34 12.06
C THR A 395 15.33 1.76 10.61
N HIS A 396 15.20 0.84 9.65
CA HIS A 396 15.33 1.16 8.24
C HIS A 396 14.27 2.16 7.77
N PHE A 397 13.00 1.98 8.18
CA PHE A 397 11.92 2.93 7.92
C PHE A 397 12.26 4.32 8.45
N ALA A 398 12.63 4.43 9.72
CA ALA A 398 12.93 5.71 10.35
C ALA A 398 14.17 6.41 9.75
N LYS A 399 15.21 5.64 9.40
CA LYS A 399 16.39 6.18 8.67
C LYS A 399 16.00 6.70 7.29
N ARG A 400 15.18 5.96 6.55
CA ARG A 400 14.70 6.36 5.22
C ARG A 400 13.81 7.59 5.27
N LEU A 401 12.96 7.69 6.28
CA LEU A 401 12.11 8.85 6.52
C LEU A 401 12.88 10.03 7.12
N MET A 402 14.17 9.87 7.43
CA MET A 402 15.00 10.90 8.08
C MET A 402 14.42 11.37 9.42
N TRP A 403 13.99 10.41 10.24
CA TRP A 403 13.45 10.69 11.57
C TRP A 403 14.47 11.47 12.43
N PRO A 404 14.07 12.56 13.09
CA PRO A 404 14.96 13.36 13.93
C PRO A 404 15.60 12.51 15.03
N GLY A 405 16.92 12.59 15.18
CA GLY A 405 17.62 11.90 16.27
C GLY A 405 17.69 10.37 16.17
N ILE A 406 17.49 9.79 14.97
CA ILE A 406 17.43 8.32 14.77
C ILE A 406 18.59 7.53 15.38
N ASP A 407 19.82 8.05 15.38
CA ASP A 407 20.99 7.36 15.94
C ASP A 407 20.84 7.06 17.44
N ARG A 408 20.11 7.91 18.18
CA ARG A 408 19.83 7.70 19.61
C ARG A 408 18.80 6.59 19.82
N TYR A 409 17.86 6.45 18.88
CA TYR A 409 16.75 5.53 18.98
C TYR A 409 17.09 4.13 18.48
N GLU A 410 18.01 3.98 17.52
CA GLU A 410 18.45 2.68 17.01
C GLU A 410 18.96 1.75 18.12
N SER A 411 19.80 2.27 19.02
CA SER A 411 20.28 1.52 20.19
C SER A 411 19.14 1.11 21.12
N ARG A 412 18.17 2.01 21.35
CA ARG A 412 17.01 1.76 22.23
C ARG A 412 16.08 0.72 21.63
N ILE A 413 15.68 0.87 20.36
CA ILE A 413 14.79 -0.09 19.66
C ILE A 413 15.45 -1.48 19.60
N SER A 414 16.76 -1.55 19.38
CA SER A 414 17.51 -2.82 19.39
C SER A 414 17.59 -3.47 20.77
N GLU A 415 17.91 -2.69 21.82
CA GLU A 415 17.89 -3.15 23.21
C GLU A 415 16.50 -3.64 23.62
N ASN A 416 15.45 -2.94 23.17
CA ASN A 416 14.06 -3.30 23.39
C ASN A 416 13.66 -4.62 22.72
N ALA A 417 14.15 -4.87 21.50
CA ALA A 417 13.93 -6.12 20.78
C ALA A 417 14.55 -7.31 21.50
N GLN A 418 15.77 -7.11 22.04
CA GLN A 418 16.52 -8.11 22.77
C GLN A 418 15.85 -8.41 24.12
N LEU A 419 15.42 -7.38 24.85
CA LEU A 419 14.69 -7.52 26.11
C LEU A 419 13.34 -8.25 25.93
N ALA A 420 12.59 -7.96 24.86
CA ALA A 420 11.35 -8.66 24.55
C ALA A 420 11.56 -10.14 24.15
N ALA A 421 12.75 -10.49 23.65
CA ALA A 421 13.14 -11.86 23.30
C ALA A 421 13.71 -12.66 24.49
N GLU A 422 14.31 -11.99 25.47
CA GLU A 422 15.06 -12.62 26.58
C GLU A 422 14.32 -12.67 27.93
N GLU A 423 13.19 -11.98 28.12
CA GLU A 423 12.54 -11.94 29.44
C GLU A 423 11.72 -13.20 29.79
N ALA A 424 12.07 -13.77 30.95
CA ALA A 424 11.30 -14.76 31.72
C ALA A 424 10.40 -14.07 32.76
N PRO A 425 9.19 -14.60 33.04
CA PRO A 425 8.15 -13.92 33.82
C PRO A 425 8.51 -13.80 35.30
N GLY A 426 8.66 -12.57 35.82
CA GLY A 426 8.93 -12.43 37.27
C GLY A 426 8.93 -11.04 37.91
N ARG A 427 8.82 -9.93 37.15
CA ARG A 427 8.82 -8.59 37.76
C ARG A 427 7.46 -7.93 37.65
N ARG A 428 6.72 -7.90 38.77
CA ARG A 428 5.76 -6.81 38.99
C ARG A 428 6.58 -5.55 39.26
N THR A 429 6.70 -4.66 38.29
CA THR A 429 6.99 -3.26 38.58
C THR A 429 5.66 -2.54 38.68
N SER A 430 5.23 -2.26 39.91
CA SER A 430 4.27 -1.19 40.16
C SER A 430 4.82 0.07 39.50
N SER A 431 4.17 0.53 38.42
CA SER A 431 4.42 1.86 37.89
C SER A 431 4.16 2.85 39.02
N LEU A 432 5.12 3.74 39.26
CA LEU A 432 4.86 4.91 40.06
C LEU A 432 3.77 5.67 39.31
N SER A 433 2.59 5.75 39.93
CA SER A 433 1.53 6.67 39.55
C SER A 433 2.12 8.08 39.55
N ILE A 434 2.61 8.51 38.39
CA ILE A 434 2.42 9.90 37.99
C ILE A 434 0.91 9.99 37.85
N LYS A 435 0.31 10.91 38.62
CA LYS A 435 -1.11 11.26 38.47
C LYS A 435 -1.31 11.73 37.03
N SER A 436 -1.60 10.79 36.14
CA SER A 436 -1.99 11.03 34.77
C SER A 436 -3.32 11.77 34.86
N LEU A 437 -3.26 13.08 34.65
CA LEU A 437 -4.46 13.83 34.36
C LEU A 437 -5.01 13.27 33.05
N GLN A 438 -6.04 12.44 33.16
CA GLN A 438 -7.15 12.37 32.21
C GLN A 438 -6.74 12.16 30.74
N SER A 439 -6.23 10.97 30.40
CA SER A 439 -6.18 10.52 29.00
C SER A 439 -7.40 9.64 28.72
N TYR A 440 -8.44 10.23 28.15
CA TYR A 440 -9.76 9.59 27.89
C TYR A 440 -9.93 9.06 26.45
N ASN A 441 -8.87 8.86 25.67
CA ASN A 441 -9.00 8.47 24.25
C ASN A 441 -8.24 7.17 23.98
N TYR A 442 -8.97 6.10 23.62
CA TYR A 442 -8.43 4.77 23.31
C TYR A 442 -9.07 4.21 22.02
N GLY A 443 -8.29 3.50 21.19
CA GLY A 443 -8.76 2.84 19.95
C GLY A 443 -8.30 3.47 18.64
N ALA A 444 -8.54 2.76 17.53
CA ALA A 444 -8.35 3.25 16.16
C ALA A 444 -9.68 3.67 15.53
N TRP A 445 -9.71 4.84 14.90
CA TRP A 445 -10.90 5.53 14.43
C TRP A 445 -10.84 5.74 12.93
N ASP A 446 -11.96 5.52 12.25
CA ASP A 446 -12.14 5.95 10.86
C ASP A 446 -12.71 7.38 10.86
N ILE A 447 -11.92 8.34 10.39
CA ILE A 447 -12.25 9.78 10.33
C ILE A 447 -12.66 10.23 8.92
N THR A 448 -12.96 9.29 8.01
CA THR A 448 -13.28 9.59 6.61
C THR A 448 -14.52 10.51 6.46
N CYS A 449 -15.38 10.60 7.47
CA CYS A 449 -16.66 11.31 7.42
C CYS A 449 -16.72 12.68 8.13
N ASN A 450 -15.60 13.33 8.48
CA ASN A 450 -15.59 14.59 9.25
C ASN A 450 -16.28 15.82 8.60
N HIS A 451 -16.92 15.68 7.44
CA HIS A 451 -17.64 16.76 6.74
C HIS A 451 -19.16 16.54 6.74
N GLY A 452 -19.83 16.66 7.90
CA GLY A 452 -21.23 17.12 8.12
C GLY A 452 -22.37 16.79 7.14
N LYS A 453 -22.20 15.87 6.21
CA LYS A 453 -23.15 15.46 5.19
C LYS A 453 -23.36 13.97 5.37
N HIS A 454 -24.21 13.63 6.34
CA HIS A 454 -24.75 12.30 6.55
C HIS A 454 -25.35 11.76 5.24
N LYS A 455 -24.56 11.00 4.46
CA LYS A 455 -24.97 10.03 3.42
C LYS A 455 -23.83 9.33 2.67
N GLY A 456 -22.56 9.70 2.86
CA GLY A 456 -21.46 9.30 1.96
C GLY A 456 -20.34 8.39 2.49
N ARG A 457 -20.50 7.66 3.61
CA ARG A 457 -19.43 6.76 4.13
C ARG A 457 -18.87 5.77 3.09
N ALA A 458 -19.68 5.35 2.13
CA ALA A 458 -19.39 4.25 1.21
C ALA A 458 -18.62 4.64 -0.08
N HIS A 459 -18.08 5.87 -0.18
CA HIS A 459 -17.54 6.37 -1.44
C HIS A 459 -16.10 6.94 -1.39
N ALA A 460 -15.36 6.85 -0.29
CA ALA A 460 -13.98 7.32 -0.29
C ALA A 460 -13.04 6.26 -0.88
N GLN A 461 -12.20 6.65 -1.87
CA GLN A 461 -11.19 5.75 -2.45
C GLN A 461 -10.16 5.29 -1.40
N ARG A 462 -9.93 6.10 -0.37
CA ARG A 462 -9.02 5.81 0.75
C ARG A 462 -9.74 6.06 2.06
N ARG A 463 -9.63 5.12 3.00
CA ARG A 463 -10.08 5.33 4.37
C ARG A 463 -9.06 6.19 5.10
N ARG A 464 -9.54 7.15 5.89
CA ARG A 464 -8.71 8.02 6.74
C ARG A 464 -8.75 7.49 8.16
N LEU A 465 -7.59 7.13 8.70
CA LEU A 465 -7.45 6.49 10.00
C LEU A 465 -6.74 7.39 11.00
N ALA A 466 -7.24 7.37 12.22
CA ALA A 466 -6.58 7.89 13.41
C ALA A 466 -6.44 6.80 14.47
N ALA A 467 -5.50 6.94 15.38
CA ALA A 467 -5.30 5.98 16.47
C ALA A 467 -4.86 6.68 17.75
N ALA A 468 -5.38 6.21 18.88
CA ALA A 468 -4.80 6.50 20.17
C ALA A 468 -3.51 5.67 20.35
N LEU A 469 -2.39 6.38 20.44
CA LEU A 469 -1.10 5.85 20.86
C LEU A 469 -1.13 5.67 22.38
N HIS A 470 -0.73 4.49 22.85
CA HIS A 470 -0.87 4.16 24.27
C HIS A 470 0.32 3.35 24.78
N GLU A 471 0.60 3.44 26.09
CA GLU A 471 1.65 2.66 26.77
C GLU A 471 1.41 1.13 26.67
N SER A 472 0.16 0.68 26.47
CA SER A 472 -0.16 -0.74 26.22
C SER A 472 0.49 -1.29 24.94
N GLY A 473 0.82 -0.40 23.99
CA GLY A 473 1.58 -0.67 22.78
C GLY A 473 0.97 -1.72 21.86
N TRP A 474 -0.37 -1.85 21.75
CA TRP A 474 -0.96 -2.90 20.90
C TRP A 474 -0.62 -2.73 19.40
N LEU A 475 -0.44 -1.49 18.92
CA LEU A 475 0.06 -1.19 17.58
C LEU A 475 1.52 -1.65 17.43
N THR A 476 2.39 -1.26 18.37
CA THR A 476 3.75 -1.78 18.47
C THR A 476 3.80 -3.31 18.52
N LYS A 477 2.95 -3.96 19.34
CA LYS A 477 2.87 -5.43 19.47
C LYS A 477 2.47 -6.08 18.13
N SER A 478 1.49 -5.52 17.43
CA SER A 478 1.06 -6.00 16.10
C SER A 478 2.23 -6.05 15.13
N TYR A 479 3.00 -4.96 15.07
CA TYR A 479 4.18 -4.86 14.21
C TYR A 479 5.31 -5.79 14.65
N VAL A 480 5.73 -5.71 15.92
CA VAL A 480 6.87 -6.48 16.48
C VAL A 480 6.61 -7.98 16.42
N PHE A 481 5.36 -8.41 16.58
CA PHE A 481 5.00 -9.82 16.46
C PHE A 481 4.85 -10.27 15.00
N GLY A 482 4.93 -9.35 14.04
CA GLY A 482 4.77 -9.63 12.62
C GLY A 482 3.36 -10.06 12.24
N LEU A 483 2.36 -9.79 13.09
CA LEU A 483 0.96 -10.13 12.83
C LEU A 483 0.33 -9.01 11.98
N VAL A 484 0.79 -8.91 10.75
CA VAL A 484 0.36 -7.91 9.77
C VAL A 484 -0.36 -8.64 8.63
N LEU A 485 -1.52 -8.12 8.24
CA LEU A 485 -2.25 -8.57 7.05
C LEU A 485 -1.91 -7.67 5.85
N PRO A 486 -1.95 -8.21 4.62
CA PRO A 486 -1.76 -7.42 3.40
C PRO A 486 -2.68 -6.20 3.31
N GLY A 487 -2.13 -5.07 2.86
CA GLY A 487 -2.83 -3.78 2.78
C GLY A 487 -2.01 -2.61 3.33
N ASP A 488 -2.67 -1.47 3.49
CA ASP A 488 -2.10 -0.21 4.01
C ASP A 488 -1.84 -0.22 5.52
N SER A 489 -2.33 -1.23 6.25
CA SER A 489 -2.12 -1.36 7.70
C SER A 489 -0.67 -1.32 8.14
N LEU A 490 0.27 -1.80 7.31
CA LEU A 490 1.70 -1.75 7.63
C LEU A 490 2.21 -0.30 7.75
N TYR A 491 1.72 0.62 6.93
CA TYR A 491 2.10 2.04 6.99
C TYR A 491 1.71 2.67 8.33
N HIS A 492 0.52 2.31 8.81
CA HIS A 492 -0.03 2.74 10.08
C HIS A 492 0.76 2.15 11.25
N TYR A 493 1.05 0.85 11.20
CA TYR A 493 1.84 0.17 12.22
C TYR A 493 3.27 0.72 12.32
N LEU A 494 3.96 0.97 11.21
CA LEU A 494 5.32 1.51 11.21
C LEU A 494 5.38 2.89 11.89
N MET A 495 4.51 3.82 11.48
CA MET A 495 4.50 5.16 12.07
C MET A 495 4.05 5.14 13.54
N ALA A 496 2.97 4.43 13.86
CA ALA A 496 2.51 4.32 15.24
C ALA A 496 3.58 3.69 16.15
N THR A 497 4.24 2.63 15.70
CA THR A 497 5.34 1.99 16.45
C THR A 497 6.51 2.94 16.63
N LEU A 498 6.87 3.71 15.60
CA LEU A 498 7.95 4.70 15.69
C LEU A 498 7.63 5.78 16.74
N LEU A 499 6.41 6.32 16.71
CA LEU A 499 5.94 7.32 17.66
C LEU A 499 5.86 6.77 19.09
N GLU A 500 5.26 5.59 19.29
CA GLU A 500 5.20 4.92 20.60
C GLU A 500 6.60 4.66 21.18
N ASN A 501 7.59 4.42 20.30
CA ASN A 501 8.98 4.23 20.69
C ASN A 501 9.80 5.53 20.74
N ASP A 502 9.21 6.71 20.57
CA ASP A 502 9.82 8.03 20.72
C ASP A 502 9.10 8.85 21.80
N THR A 503 9.60 8.74 23.03
CA THR A 503 9.08 9.47 24.19
C THR A 503 9.08 10.99 24.02
N GLU A 504 10.02 11.55 23.25
CA GLU A 504 10.06 13.00 23.00
C GLU A 504 8.97 13.39 22.00
N ALA A 505 8.80 12.61 20.93
CA ALA A 505 7.72 12.81 19.97
C ALA A 505 6.34 12.68 20.64
N MET A 506 6.13 11.65 21.45
CA MET A 506 4.88 11.46 22.20
C MET A 506 4.56 12.63 23.14
N ALA A 507 5.57 13.18 23.82
CA ALA A 507 5.37 14.32 24.71
C ALA A 507 4.96 15.60 23.97
N LYS A 508 5.40 15.79 22.72
CA LYS A 508 5.08 16.99 21.92
C LYS A 508 3.81 16.83 21.09
N LEU A 509 3.65 15.69 20.44
CA LEU A 509 2.52 15.41 19.53
C LEU A 509 1.26 14.97 20.27
N GLY A 510 1.42 14.42 21.48
CA GLY A 510 0.34 13.86 22.27
C GLY A 510 -0.04 12.42 21.87
N PRO A 511 -0.96 11.81 22.63
CA PRO A 511 -1.31 10.39 22.49
C PRO A 511 -2.30 10.11 21.36
N PHE A 512 -2.75 11.10 20.61
CA PHE A 512 -3.69 10.91 19.50
C PHE A 512 -2.96 11.11 18.17
N ALA A 513 -2.94 10.11 17.30
CA ALA A 513 -2.28 10.14 16.01
C ALA A 513 -3.25 10.15 14.83
N ASN A 514 -3.18 11.17 13.97
CA ASN A 514 -3.88 11.17 12.69
C ASN A 514 -3.02 10.49 11.62
N LEU A 515 -3.14 9.17 11.49
CA LEU A 515 -2.31 8.34 10.60
C LEU A 515 -2.59 8.53 9.09
N SER A 516 -3.54 9.38 8.73
CA SER A 516 -3.83 9.78 7.34
C SER A 516 -3.62 11.27 7.06
N GLY A 517 -3.27 12.05 8.08
CA GLY A 517 -2.98 13.47 7.98
C GLY A 517 -1.48 13.76 7.89
N GLY A 518 -1.07 14.84 8.54
CA GLY A 518 0.35 15.15 8.75
C GLY A 518 0.62 15.70 10.13
N PHE A 519 1.89 15.96 10.43
CA PHE A 519 2.31 16.58 11.67
C PHE A 519 3.65 17.30 11.51
N VAL A 520 3.91 18.27 12.37
CA VAL A 520 5.21 18.93 12.51
C VAL A 520 5.89 18.37 13.75
N TYR A 521 7.16 17.98 13.62
CA TYR A 521 7.96 17.52 14.74
C TYR A 521 9.43 17.84 14.52
N SER A 522 10.04 18.52 15.49
CA SER A 522 11.49 18.73 15.57
C SER A 522 12.08 19.34 14.30
N GLY A 523 11.43 20.37 13.76
CA GLY A 523 11.91 21.13 12.60
C GLY A 523 11.74 20.44 11.25
N LYS A 524 10.91 19.38 11.18
CA LYS A 524 10.46 18.75 9.94
C LYS A 524 8.94 18.60 9.94
N SER A 525 8.35 18.47 8.75
CA SER A 525 6.96 18.03 8.61
C SER A 525 6.87 16.64 7.99
N PHE A 526 5.87 15.88 8.44
CA PHE A 526 5.61 14.51 8.05
C PHE A 526 4.18 14.40 7.55
N TRP A 527 3.98 13.71 6.44
CA TRP A 527 2.70 13.62 5.77
C TRP A 527 2.44 12.19 5.33
N SER A 528 1.24 11.69 5.58
CA SER A 528 0.77 10.48 4.94
C SER A 528 0.66 10.69 3.42
N SER A 529 0.97 9.67 2.64
CA SER A 529 0.70 9.63 1.19
C SER A 529 -0.80 9.74 0.86
N ASN A 530 -1.68 9.53 1.84
CA ASN A 530 -3.11 9.81 1.73
C ASN A 530 -3.43 11.31 1.71
N CYS A 531 -2.52 12.17 2.15
CA CYS A 531 -2.69 13.63 2.15
C CYS A 531 -2.10 14.27 0.88
N VAL A 532 -2.88 15.13 0.21
CA VAL A 532 -2.44 15.85 -1.00
C VAL A 532 -1.20 16.72 -0.75
N VAL A 533 -1.08 17.35 0.42
CA VAL A 533 0.11 18.15 0.80
C VAL A 533 1.37 17.28 0.73
N GLY A 534 1.31 16.08 1.30
CA GLY A 534 2.40 15.11 1.23
C GLY A 534 2.76 14.77 -0.21
N ARG A 535 1.77 14.38 -1.03
CA ARG A 535 2.00 13.98 -2.44
C ARG A 535 2.60 15.10 -3.31
N VAL A 536 2.25 16.35 -3.03
CA VAL A 536 2.79 17.53 -3.71
C VAL A 536 4.21 17.85 -3.23
N LEU A 537 4.43 17.95 -1.91
CA LEU A 537 5.73 18.30 -1.33
C LEU A 537 6.79 17.20 -1.50
N ALA A 538 6.38 15.94 -1.69
CA ALA A 538 7.28 14.82 -1.95
C ALA A 538 8.18 15.05 -3.18
N ALA A 539 7.76 15.90 -4.12
CA ALA A 539 8.55 16.29 -5.29
C ALA A 539 9.69 17.27 -4.97
N GLY A 540 9.76 17.79 -3.74
CA GLY A 540 10.77 18.74 -3.31
C GLY A 540 12.15 18.13 -3.10
N LYS A 541 13.17 18.99 -3.20
CA LYS A 541 14.54 18.60 -2.85
C LYS A 541 14.60 18.30 -1.35
N GLY A 542 15.37 17.28 -0.96
CA GLY A 542 15.49 16.89 0.45
C GLY A 542 14.28 16.15 1.02
N ALA A 543 13.15 16.04 0.29
CA ALA A 543 12.03 15.21 0.73
C ALA A 543 12.38 13.71 0.70
N ALA A 544 11.82 12.93 1.61
CA ALA A 544 11.88 11.48 1.59
C ALA A 544 10.48 10.87 1.52
N ASP A 545 10.37 9.70 0.90
CA ASP A 545 9.15 8.91 0.80
C ASP A 545 9.49 7.45 1.15
N CYS A 546 8.81 6.90 2.14
CA CYS A 546 8.97 5.53 2.57
C CYS A 546 7.67 5.01 3.17
N MET A 547 7.21 3.84 2.71
CA MET A 547 6.10 3.09 3.31
C MET A 547 4.88 3.96 3.65
N GLY A 548 4.41 4.71 2.65
CA GLY A 548 3.21 5.52 2.76
C GLY A 548 3.37 6.81 3.54
N TRP A 549 4.59 7.16 3.98
CA TRP A 549 4.91 8.40 4.70
C TRP A 549 5.97 9.22 3.99
N ILE A 550 5.80 10.53 4.04
CA ILE A 550 6.65 11.52 3.39
C ILE A 550 7.19 12.45 4.46
N SER A 551 8.49 12.76 4.42
CA SER A 551 9.09 13.78 5.26
C SER A 551 9.69 14.89 4.41
N THR A 552 9.64 16.12 4.92
CA THR A 552 10.17 17.31 4.23
C THR A 552 10.68 18.35 5.23
N ASP A 553 11.61 19.17 4.78
CA ASP A 553 12.11 20.34 5.51
C ASP A 553 11.18 21.55 5.40
N VAL A 554 10.13 21.46 4.56
CA VAL A 554 9.10 22.49 4.43
C VAL A 554 8.19 22.44 5.66
N LEU A 555 8.16 23.53 6.41
CA LEU A 555 7.30 23.70 7.58
C LEU A 555 6.11 24.59 7.23
N PRO A 556 4.92 24.32 7.78
CA PRO A 556 3.82 25.27 7.72
C PRO A 556 4.14 26.55 8.51
N ASP A 557 3.84 27.71 7.93
CA ASP A 557 4.16 29.01 8.52
C ASP A 557 3.42 29.22 9.85
N GLY A 558 4.19 29.57 10.90
CA GLY A 558 3.66 29.90 12.22
C GLY A 558 3.07 28.73 13.01
N ILE A 559 3.32 27.49 12.59
CA ILE A 559 2.83 26.28 13.24
C ILE A 559 3.99 25.54 13.93
N GLU A 560 3.81 25.28 15.22
CA GLU A 560 4.74 24.52 16.04
C GLU A 560 4.49 23.01 15.96
N ASP A 561 5.21 22.23 16.77
CA ASP A 561 5.07 20.77 16.81
C ASP A 561 3.61 20.36 17.14
N GLY A 562 3.04 19.45 16.35
CA GLY A 562 1.66 19.01 16.50
C GLY A 562 1.05 18.37 15.26
N TRP A 563 -0.10 17.71 15.44
CA TRP A 563 -0.87 17.08 14.36
C TRP A 563 -1.66 18.10 13.53
N LEU A 564 -1.72 17.83 12.23
CA LEU A 564 -2.34 18.67 11.23
C LEU A 564 -3.33 17.84 10.40
N THR A 565 -4.50 18.43 10.17
CA THR A 565 -5.51 17.88 9.26
C THR A 565 -5.72 18.87 8.12
N ILE A 566 -5.77 18.37 6.89
CA ILE A 566 -5.91 19.20 5.69
C ILE A 566 -7.30 19.03 5.11
N GLU A 567 -7.93 20.15 4.77
CA GLU A 567 -9.16 20.18 4.01
C GLU A 567 -8.85 20.07 2.51
N ALA A 568 -9.39 19.03 1.88
CA ALA A 568 -9.29 18.80 0.43
C ALA A 568 -10.55 18.09 -0.05
N GLU A 569 -11.06 18.50 -1.21
CA GLU A 569 -12.24 17.96 -1.87
C GLU A 569 -11.88 16.75 -2.75
N ASP A 570 -12.76 15.75 -2.81
CA ASP A 570 -12.60 14.65 -3.77
C ASP A 570 -12.82 15.13 -5.22
N VAL A 571 -12.07 14.56 -6.16
CA VAL A 571 -12.25 14.86 -7.60
C VAL A 571 -13.58 14.26 -8.07
N ALA A 572 -14.50 15.10 -8.57
CA ALA A 572 -15.84 14.68 -8.95
C ALA A 572 -15.89 13.53 -9.99
N ASP A 573 -14.98 13.54 -10.96
CA ASP A 573 -14.87 12.49 -11.99
C ASP A 573 -14.44 11.14 -11.40
N ASP A 574 -13.58 11.16 -10.38
CA ASP A 574 -13.11 9.96 -9.68
C ASP A 574 -14.25 9.35 -8.85
N MET A 575 -15.01 10.19 -8.16
CA MET A 575 -16.19 9.79 -7.39
C MET A 575 -17.28 9.19 -8.27
N ALA A 576 -17.45 9.71 -9.49
CA ALA A 576 -18.40 9.17 -10.45
C ALA A 576 -18.03 7.75 -10.97
N GLN A 577 -16.75 7.38 -10.90
CA GLN A 577 -16.19 6.14 -11.44
C GLN A 577 -15.89 5.06 -10.38
N LEU A 578 -16.45 5.14 -9.17
CA LEU A 578 -16.22 4.14 -8.15
C LEU A 578 -16.93 2.80 -8.40
N GLY A 579 -16.38 1.73 -7.82
CA GLY A 579 -16.94 0.40 -7.82
C GLY A 579 -17.06 -0.19 -9.24
N LYS A 580 -18.27 -0.60 -9.63
CA LYS A 580 -18.51 -1.26 -10.93
C LYS A 580 -18.36 -0.33 -12.15
N LYS A 581 -18.30 0.98 -11.93
CA LYS A 581 -18.10 1.98 -13.00
C LYS A 581 -16.63 2.31 -13.26
N ALA A 582 -15.72 1.74 -12.48
CA ALA A 582 -14.29 2.01 -12.58
C ALA A 582 -13.71 1.66 -13.94
N ARG A 583 -12.69 2.45 -14.34
CA ARG A 583 -11.91 2.26 -15.56
C ARG A 583 -11.44 0.81 -15.75
N LEU A 584 -11.06 0.16 -14.66
CA LEU A 584 -10.55 -1.21 -14.62
C LEU A 584 -11.50 -2.26 -15.21
N TRP A 585 -12.83 -2.05 -15.11
CA TRP A 585 -13.82 -2.96 -15.71
C TRP A 585 -13.83 -2.90 -17.25
N GLY A 586 -13.38 -1.78 -17.82
CA GLY A 586 -13.28 -1.55 -19.26
C GLY A 586 -12.08 -2.22 -19.92
N LYS A 587 -11.89 -3.54 -19.74
CA LYS A 587 -10.70 -4.31 -20.20
C LYS A 587 -10.21 -3.97 -21.61
N LYS A 588 -11.09 -4.14 -22.60
CA LYS A 588 -10.81 -3.85 -24.01
C LYS A 588 -10.56 -2.37 -24.26
N LYS A 589 -11.16 -1.50 -23.44
CA LYS A 589 -10.98 -0.04 -23.53
C LYS A 589 -9.58 0.34 -23.04
N VAL A 590 -9.14 -0.20 -21.90
CA VAL A 590 -7.77 -0.03 -21.37
C VAL A 590 -6.72 -0.47 -22.40
N GLU A 591 -6.87 -1.66 -22.97
CA GLU A 591 -5.94 -2.20 -23.96
C GLU A 591 -5.94 -1.39 -25.27
N ARG A 592 -7.12 -1.09 -25.81
CA ARG A 592 -7.25 -0.32 -27.06
C ARG A 592 -6.72 1.11 -26.93
N GLU A 593 -7.02 1.78 -25.83
CA GLU A 593 -6.62 3.18 -25.60
C GLU A 593 -5.16 3.30 -25.13
N SER A 594 -4.43 2.20 -25.10
CA SER A 594 -3.00 2.16 -24.83
C SER A 594 -2.21 1.33 -25.86
N SER A 595 -2.86 0.87 -26.94
CA SER A 595 -2.27 0.08 -28.02
C SER A 595 -1.08 0.78 -28.69
N ILE A 596 0.02 0.06 -28.92
CA ILE A 596 1.16 0.51 -29.76
C ILE A 596 0.71 0.91 -31.19
N LEU A 597 -0.31 0.23 -31.74
CA LEU A 597 -0.82 0.46 -33.10
C LEU A 597 -2.00 1.44 -33.14
N GLY A 598 -2.36 2.04 -32.00
CA GLY A 598 -3.55 2.89 -31.89
C GLY A 598 -4.84 2.13 -32.22
N ASN A 599 -5.67 2.71 -33.09
CA ASN A 599 -6.95 2.14 -33.53
C ASN A 599 -6.88 1.38 -34.88
N SER A 600 -5.68 1.21 -35.44
CA SER A 600 -5.49 0.57 -36.73
C SER A 600 -5.61 -0.96 -36.63
N LYS A 601 -5.95 -1.63 -37.74
CA LYS A 601 -5.94 -3.09 -37.83
C LYS A 601 -4.52 -3.57 -38.14
N GLU A 602 -4.17 -4.77 -37.68
CA GLU A 602 -2.91 -5.42 -38.03
C GLU A 602 -2.75 -5.49 -39.57
N GLY A 603 -1.57 -5.14 -40.07
CA GLY A 603 -1.27 -5.08 -41.51
C GLY A 603 -1.76 -3.84 -42.27
N SER A 604 -2.49 -2.90 -41.63
CA SER A 604 -2.92 -1.65 -42.29
C SER A 604 -2.08 -0.42 -41.96
N VAL A 605 -1.13 -0.55 -41.03
CA VAL A 605 -0.38 0.59 -40.47
C VAL A 605 0.80 0.97 -41.35
N GLN A 606 0.97 2.27 -41.59
CA GLN A 606 2.06 2.82 -42.38
C GLN A 606 3.06 3.56 -41.50
N ALA A 607 4.32 3.65 -41.94
CA ALA A 607 5.34 4.45 -41.25
C ALA A 607 4.94 5.94 -41.07
N GLY A 608 4.11 6.47 -41.98
CA GLY A 608 3.58 7.83 -41.90
C GLY A 608 2.53 8.05 -40.82
N ASP A 609 1.96 6.99 -40.24
CA ASP A 609 0.96 7.09 -39.17
C ASP A 609 1.60 7.40 -37.81
N PHE A 610 2.93 7.36 -37.71
CA PHE A 610 3.66 7.52 -36.48
C PHE A 610 4.51 8.80 -36.44
N ILE A 611 4.61 9.37 -35.25
CA ILE A 611 5.55 10.43 -34.92
C ILE A 611 6.37 10.02 -33.68
N ILE A 612 7.54 10.60 -33.45
CA ILE A 612 8.24 10.46 -32.18
C ILE A 612 8.01 11.77 -31.40
N PRO A 613 7.12 11.77 -30.40
CA PRO A 613 6.90 12.92 -29.55
C PRO A 613 8.22 13.28 -28.86
N HIS A 614 8.53 14.57 -28.87
CA HIS A 614 9.68 15.10 -28.18
C HIS A 614 9.30 16.47 -27.62
N GLU A 615 9.95 16.82 -26.53
CA GLU A 615 9.80 18.12 -25.90
C GLU A 615 10.45 19.18 -26.82
N ASN A 616 10.05 20.44 -26.72
CA ASN A 616 10.56 21.57 -27.52
C ASN A 616 10.03 21.74 -28.96
N GLN A 617 8.80 21.30 -29.28
CA GLN A 617 8.13 21.72 -30.53
C GLN A 617 7.51 23.11 -30.37
N TYR A 618 8.35 24.13 -30.18
CA TYR A 618 7.91 25.52 -30.10
C TYR A 618 8.46 26.30 -31.29
N ASP A 619 7.65 27.17 -31.89
CA ASP A 619 8.09 28.04 -33.00
C ASP A 619 9.23 28.96 -32.55
N THR A 620 9.21 29.37 -31.29
CA THR A 620 10.27 30.12 -30.62
C THR A 620 10.71 29.39 -29.36
N PRO A 621 12.01 29.37 -29.03
CA PRO A 621 12.50 28.70 -27.83
C PRO A 621 11.80 29.27 -26.58
N PRO A 622 11.26 28.41 -25.70
CA PRO A 622 10.49 28.87 -24.56
C PRO A 622 11.41 29.59 -23.54
N PRO A 623 10.88 30.56 -22.79
CA PRO A 623 11.64 31.27 -21.79
C PRO A 623 12.07 30.34 -20.66
N LYS A 624 13.22 30.62 -20.05
CA LYS A 624 13.62 29.92 -18.82
C LYS A 624 12.63 30.25 -17.72
N VAL A 625 12.15 29.24 -16.98
CA VAL A 625 11.35 29.46 -15.78
C VAL A 625 12.14 29.02 -14.57
N TYR A 626 12.11 29.83 -13.52
CA TYR A 626 12.60 29.50 -12.19
C TYR A 626 11.43 29.61 -11.22
N ALA A 627 11.34 28.65 -10.31
CA ALA A 627 10.34 28.61 -9.26
C ALA A 627 11.05 28.22 -7.96
N GLU A 628 10.77 28.97 -6.90
CA GLU A 628 11.28 28.75 -5.55
C GLU A 628 10.12 28.73 -4.57
N LEU A 629 10.03 27.67 -3.77
CA LEU A 629 9.00 27.55 -2.75
C LEU A 629 9.35 28.47 -1.56
N LEU A 630 8.41 29.33 -1.18
CA LEU A 630 8.59 30.27 -0.08
C LEU A 630 7.98 29.75 1.22
N SER A 631 6.72 29.35 1.17
CA SER A 631 6.01 28.90 2.37
C SER A 631 4.89 27.91 2.06
N LEU A 632 4.54 27.15 3.09
CA LEU A 632 3.28 26.41 3.20
C LEU A 632 2.40 27.17 4.20
N ASP A 633 1.32 27.75 3.73
CA ASP A 633 0.38 28.48 4.57
C ASP A 633 -0.82 27.59 4.89
N LEU A 634 -1.11 27.46 6.18
CA LEU A 634 -2.33 26.84 6.69
C LEU A 634 -3.19 27.94 7.31
N ASN A 635 -4.14 28.47 6.55
CA ASN A 635 -4.98 29.57 7.02
C ASN A 635 -6.02 29.06 8.01
N SER A 636 -6.26 29.81 9.10
CA SER A 636 -7.44 29.61 9.93
C SER A 636 -8.70 29.95 9.11
N PRO A 637 -9.75 29.12 9.13
CA PRO A 637 -10.97 29.42 8.39
C PRO A 637 -11.57 30.76 8.88
N PRO A 638 -12.04 31.65 7.97
CA PRO A 638 -12.48 33.01 8.29
C PRO A 638 -13.81 33.08 9.07
N GLU A 639 -14.56 31.98 9.13
CA GLU A 639 -15.61 31.76 10.12
C GLU A 639 -15.12 30.65 11.05
N PRO A 640 -15.51 30.64 12.34
CA PRO A 640 -15.54 29.40 13.08
C PRO A 640 -16.59 28.53 12.39
N VAL A 641 -16.21 27.87 11.28
CA VAL A 641 -16.79 26.59 10.92
C VAL A 641 -16.66 25.85 12.23
N THR A 642 -17.81 25.62 12.88
CA THR A 642 -17.86 24.84 14.09
C THR A 642 -17.03 23.62 13.75
N ALA A 643 -15.86 23.45 14.37
CA ALA A 643 -15.09 22.23 14.21
C ALA A 643 -16.15 21.16 14.36
N THR A 644 -16.45 20.39 13.30
CA THR A 644 -17.57 19.45 13.35
C THR A 644 -17.30 18.69 14.62
N PRO A 645 -18.11 18.91 15.68
CA PRO A 645 -17.67 18.43 16.97
C PRO A 645 -17.57 16.94 16.74
N LEU A 646 -16.45 16.33 17.11
CA LEU A 646 -16.18 14.91 16.81
C LEU A 646 -17.30 13.99 17.36
N SER A 647 -18.29 14.55 18.07
CA SER A 647 -19.65 14.02 18.24
C SER A 647 -20.43 13.65 16.96
N GLU A 648 -20.01 14.04 15.74
CA GLU A 648 -20.53 13.50 14.47
C GLU A 648 -19.60 12.45 13.82
N MET A 649 -18.47 12.10 14.45
CA MET A 649 -17.98 10.75 14.29
C MET A 649 -19.06 9.86 14.89
N VAL A 650 -19.54 8.83 14.19
CA VAL A 650 -20.12 7.72 14.94
C VAL A 650 -18.90 7.17 15.68
N PRO A 651 -18.80 7.33 17.02
CA PRO A 651 -17.79 6.57 17.75
C PRO A 651 -17.96 5.12 17.31
N THR A 652 -16.90 4.32 17.22
CA THR A 652 -17.12 2.89 17.52
C THR A 652 -17.89 2.88 18.83
N PRO A 653 -19.16 2.44 18.90
CA PRO A 653 -19.99 2.72 20.06
C PRO A 653 -19.49 1.88 21.24
N THR A 654 -18.55 2.49 21.95
CA THR A 654 -18.19 2.29 23.36
C THR A 654 -18.16 3.65 24.06
N VAL A 655 -18.68 4.72 23.44
CA VAL A 655 -18.53 6.07 23.98
C VAL A 655 -19.76 6.94 23.69
N GLU A 656 -20.87 6.73 24.39
CA GLU A 656 -21.98 7.70 24.40
C GLU A 656 -21.64 8.98 25.22
N HIS A 657 -20.51 9.01 25.95
CA HIS A 657 -20.17 10.13 26.84
C HIS A 657 -18.69 10.58 26.84
N CYS A 658 -18.00 10.64 25.69
CA CYS A 658 -16.73 11.38 25.58
C CYS A 658 -17.06 12.87 25.49
N THR A 659 -16.85 13.61 26.57
CA THR A 659 -17.14 15.05 26.55
C THR A 659 -16.12 15.87 25.75
N LYS A 660 -14.92 15.35 25.38
CA LYS A 660 -13.98 16.02 24.45
C LYS A 660 -13.03 15.04 23.74
N CYS A 661 -13.38 14.57 22.55
CA CYS A 661 -12.38 14.08 21.59
C CYS A 661 -11.55 15.31 21.10
N PRO A 662 -10.22 15.22 20.88
CA PRO A 662 -9.42 16.39 20.55
C PRO A 662 -9.87 16.98 19.22
N GLU A 663 -10.41 18.21 19.23
CA GLU A 663 -10.87 18.91 18.02
C GLU A 663 -9.73 18.99 16.98
N LEU A 664 -9.77 18.12 15.98
CA LEU A 664 -8.87 18.16 14.84
C LEU A 664 -9.30 19.32 13.95
N LYS A 665 -8.69 20.47 14.16
CA LYS A 665 -8.82 21.60 13.26
C LYS A 665 -8.30 21.18 11.88
N SER A 666 -9.18 21.28 10.89
CA SER A 666 -8.82 21.08 9.49
C SER A 666 -8.45 22.43 8.88
N TYR A 667 -7.38 22.45 8.10
CA TYR A 667 -6.84 23.67 7.51
C TYR A 667 -6.87 23.57 5.98
N PRO A 668 -7.35 24.61 5.27
CA PRO A 668 -7.07 24.76 3.86
C PRO A 668 -5.57 25.03 3.68
N ALA A 669 -4.94 24.29 2.77
CA ALA A 669 -3.51 24.42 2.49
C ALA A 669 -3.24 25.28 1.24
N ARG A 670 -2.26 26.17 1.34
CA ARG A 670 -1.76 27.00 0.24
C ARG A 670 -0.23 26.96 0.18
N LEU A 671 0.32 26.98 -1.03
CA LEU A 671 1.76 27.09 -1.26
C LEU A 671 2.04 28.44 -1.93
N LYS A 672 3.07 29.14 -1.45
CA LYS A 672 3.57 30.37 -2.04
C LYS A 672 4.90 30.12 -2.74
N PHE A 673 5.07 30.70 -3.93
CA PHE A 673 6.29 30.58 -4.72
C PHE A 673 6.76 31.96 -5.19
N PHE A 674 8.07 32.14 -5.32
CA PHE A 674 8.61 33.13 -6.26
C PHE A 674 8.78 32.47 -7.62
N VAL A 675 8.26 33.11 -8.66
CA VAL A 675 8.33 32.63 -10.03
C VAL A 675 8.91 33.72 -10.92
N SER A 676 9.91 33.38 -11.74
CA SER A 676 10.43 34.25 -12.78
C SER A 676 10.43 33.56 -14.13
N VAL A 677 10.06 34.31 -15.17
CA VAL A 677 9.96 33.83 -16.54
C VAL A 677 10.86 34.69 -17.44
N GLY A 678 11.87 34.07 -18.05
CA GLY A 678 12.87 34.72 -18.88
C GLY A 678 13.76 35.66 -18.06
N GLU A 679 13.87 36.91 -18.51
CA GLU A 679 14.52 38.01 -17.76
C GLU A 679 13.48 38.88 -17.02
N GLY A 680 12.27 38.35 -16.83
CA GLY A 680 11.19 39.02 -16.11
C GLY A 680 11.47 39.22 -14.62
N LYS A 681 10.65 40.05 -13.98
CA LYS A 681 10.70 40.22 -12.52
C LYS A 681 10.21 38.96 -11.81
N GLU A 682 10.71 38.73 -10.61
CA GLU A 682 10.17 37.72 -9.70
C GLU A 682 8.80 38.16 -9.21
N GLU A 683 7.80 37.33 -9.45
CA GLU A 683 6.42 37.53 -9.01
C GLU A 683 6.03 36.46 -7.98
N GLU A 684 5.26 36.87 -6.98
CA GLU A 684 4.71 35.94 -5.99
C GLU A 684 3.50 35.21 -6.59
N TYR A 685 3.56 33.88 -6.58
CA TYR A 685 2.51 33.01 -7.11
C TYR A 685 1.96 32.12 -5.99
N GLN A 686 0.65 32.16 -5.77
CA GLN A 686 -0.01 31.42 -4.69
C GLN A 686 -0.95 30.35 -5.25
N VAL A 687 -0.82 29.13 -4.73
CA VAL A 687 -1.58 27.97 -5.22
C VAL A 687 -2.29 27.28 -4.06
N ALA A 688 -3.62 27.14 -4.15
CA ALA A 688 -4.42 26.41 -3.16
C ALA A 688 -4.47 24.92 -3.48
N LEU A 689 -4.30 24.07 -2.47
CA LEU A 689 -4.36 22.61 -2.62
C LEU A 689 -5.80 22.13 -2.38
N THR A 690 -6.69 22.50 -3.28
CA THR A 690 -8.15 22.33 -3.11
C THR A 690 -8.63 20.90 -3.26
N TYR A 691 -8.07 20.11 -4.18
CA TYR A 691 -8.56 18.76 -4.51
C TYR A 691 -7.56 17.67 -4.15
N ASP A 692 -8.07 16.51 -3.70
CA ASP A 692 -7.30 15.31 -3.36
C ASP A 692 -6.86 14.53 -4.62
N VAL A 693 -5.97 15.11 -5.41
CA VAL A 693 -5.51 14.52 -6.68
C VAL A 693 -4.45 13.43 -6.50
N ASN A 694 -4.37 12.53 -7.48
CA ASN A 694 -3.41 11.44 -7.54
C ASN A 694 -2.34 11.67 -8.62
N PHE A 695 -1.12 11.23 -8.31
CA PHE A 695 0.00 11.24 -9.24
C PHE A 695 0.47 9.81 -9.51
N VAL A 696 0.76 9.51 -10.77
CA VAL A 696 1.27 8.19 -11.20
C VAL A 696 2.65 8.33 -11.79
N THR A 697 3.61 7.52 -11.36
CA THR A 697 4.88 7.36 -12.06
C THR A 697 4.61 6.73 -13.43
N ALA A 698 5.04 7.41 -14.50
CA ALA A 698 4.99 6.82 -15.84
C ALA A 698 5.84 5.53 -15.91
N HIS A 699 5.27 4.47 -16.44
CA HIS A 699 5.92 3.18 -16.55
C HIS A 699 7.22 3.27 -17.36
N PRO A 700 8.34 2.73 -16.86
CA PRO A 700 9.61 2.80 -17.60
C PRO A 700 9.55 2.08 -18.95
N CYS A 701 10.39 2.51 -19.88
CA CYS A 701 10.49 1.89 -21.20
C CYS A 701 11.95 1.88 -21.67
N ALA A 702 12.30 0.96 -22.57
CA ALA A 702 13.65 0.80 -23.12
C ALA A 702 13.66 0.97 -24.65
N PRO A 703 13.75 2.20 -25.19
CA PRO A 703 13.78 2.41 -26.64
C PRO A 703 15.01 1.76 -27.27
N SER A 704 14.82 1.00 -28.35
CA SER A 704 15.94 0.35 -29.03
C SER A 704 16.88 1.38 -29.71
N GLN A 705 18.19 1.21 -29.56
CA GLN A 705 19.20 2.08 -30.18
C GLN A 705 19.25 1.94 -31.72
N ARG A 706 18.59 0.92 -32.25
CA ARG A 706 18.59 0.56 -33.68
C ARG A 706 17.49 1.25 -34.48
N VAL A 707 16.50 1.84 -33.81
CA VAL A 707 15.45 2.64 -34.45
C VAL A 707 16.06 3.96 -34.93
N LYS A 708 16.66 3.92 -36.12
CA LYS A 708 16.93 5.12 -36.90
C LYS A 708 15.59 5.62 -37.41
N VAL A 709 15.26 6.88 -37.10
CA VAL A 709 14.08 7.59 -37.62
C VAL A 709 13.87 7.21 -39.09
N VAL A 710 12.83 6.41 -39.37
CA VAL A 710 12.47 6.07 -40.75
C VAL A 710 11.94 7.37 -41.34
N LYS A 711 12.80 8.06 -42.11
CA LYS A 711 12.43 9.26 -42.86
C LYS A 711 11.52 8.80 -44.01
N SER A 712 10.22 8.67 -43.77
CA SER A 712 9.28 8.57 -44.89
C SER A 712 9.04 9.96 -45.47
N LEU A 713 9.03 10.07 -46.80
CA LEU A 713 8.59 11.28 -47.52
C LEU A 713 7.13 11.65 -47.21
N THR A 714 6.37 10.73 -46.60
CA THR A 714 5.00 10.91 -46.12
C THR A 714 4.89 11.08 -44.59
N SER A 715 6.01 11.07 -43.85
CA SER A 715 5.97 11.30 -42.40
C SER A 715 5.55 12.75 -42.11
N PRO A 716 4.63 13.01 -41.17
CA PRO A 716 4.21 14.36 -40.77
C PRO A 716 5.39 15.21 -40.27
N THR A 717 6.48 14.57 -39.86
CA THR A 717 7.76 15.21 -39.48
C THR A 717 8.33 16.12 -40.57
N LEU A 718 8.00 15.89 -41.86
CA LEU A 718 8.36 16.76 -42.98
C LEU A 718 7.27 17.79 -43.32
N ALA A 719 6.01 17.54 -42.97
CA ALA A 719 4.91 18.48 -43.20
C ALA A 719 4.97 19.67 -42.21
N PHE A 720 5.37 19.42 -40.96
CA PHE A 720 5.67 20.46 -39.97
C PHE A 720 6.87 21.35 -40.33
N GLN A 721 7.74 20.93 -41.25
CA GLN A 721 8.85 21.75 -41.76
C GLN A 721 8.52 22.52 -43.05
N ARG A 722 7.35 22.27 -43.67
CA ARG A 722 7.02 22.79 -45.02
C ARG A 722 5.89 23.81 -45.07
N ALA A 723 5.15 24.01 -43.99
CA ALA A 723 4.23 25.14 -43.90
C ALA A 723 5.03 26.37 -43.44
N ASP A 724 5.17 27.37 -44.32
CA ASP A 724 5.66 28.73 -44.05
C ASP A 724 7.16 29.04 -44.19
N CYS A 725 7.80 28.59 -45.27
CA CYS A 725 8.99 29.28 -45.82
C CYS A 725 8.95 29.34 -47.36
N PRO A 726 9.20 30.51 -47.98
CA PRO A 726 9.33 30.63 -49.43
C PRO A 726 10.55 29.85 -49.92
N ALA A 727 10.40 29.21 -51.08
CA ALA A 727 11.44 28.43 -51.71
C ALA A 727 12.65 29.31 -52.09
N ASP A 728 13.71 29.28 -51.29
CA ASP A 728 15.09 29.30 -51.76
C ASP A 728 16.09 29.05 -50.61
N VAL A 729 17.29 28.58 -50.99
CA VAL A 729 18.47 28.25 -50.15
C VAL A 729 18.64 26.77 -49.79
N SER A 730 19.23 26.08 -50.77
CA SER A 730 20.29 25.07 -50.71
C SER A 730 20.58 24.36 -49.38
N SER A 731 20.51 23.03 -49.49
CA SER A 731 20.91 22.00 -48.55
C SER A 731 22.28 22.20 -47.90
N ASN A 732 22.30 22.31 -46.56
CA ASN A 732 23.40 21.79 -45.75
C ASN A 732 22.80 20.98 -44.59
N GLY A 733 22.99 19.66 -44.64
CA GLY A 733 22.40 18.71 -43.71
C GLY A 733 22.91 18.90 -42.29
N SER A 734 22.07 19.45 -41.41
CA SER A 734 22.25 19.33 -39.97
C SER A 734 22.03 17.87 -39.58
N LYS A 735 23.06 17.28 -38.96
CA LYS A 735 23.01 15.93 -38.41
C LYS A 735 21.99 15.92 -37.27
N SER A 736 20.79 15.41 -37.53
CA SER A 736 19.79 15.08 -36.52
C SER A 736 20.44 14.23 -35.44
N GLY A 737 20.51 14.74 -34.21
CA GLY A 737 20.92 13.97 -33.04
C GLY A 737 20.12 12.66 -32.94
N PHE A 738 20.71 11.65 -32.31
CA PHE A 738 20.04 10.38 -32.02
C PHE A 738 18.85 10.66 -31.09
N ARG A 739 17.64 10.67 -31.65
CA ARG A 739 16.39 10.88 -30.89
C ARG A 739 15.98 9.53 -30.30
N THR A 740 16.02 9.40 -28.99
CA THR A 740 15.69 8.17 -28.27
C THR A 740 14.26 8.22 -27.74
N GLY A 741 13.38 7.36 -28.26
CA GLY A 741 11.99 7.26 -27.83
C GLY A 741 11.18 6.36 -28.77
N HIS A 742 10.06 5.83 -28.28
CA HIS A 742 9.17 5.00 -29.10
C HIS A 742 8.29 5.85 -30.01
N PRO A 743 7.89 5.33 -31.19
CA PRO A 743 6.90 6.00 -32.04
C PRO A 743 5.52 6.05 -31.36
N LEU A 744 4.72 7.06 -31.70
CA LEU A 744 3.35 7.28 -31.26
C LEU A 744 2.43 7.38 -32.48
N HIS A 745 1.38 6.58 -32.52
CA HIS A 745 0.40 6.58 -33.61
C HIS A 745 -0.45 7.87 -33.59
N ASN A 746 -0.87 8.35 -34.76
CA ASN A 746 -1.75 9.52 -34.93
C ASN A 746 -3.15 9.39 -34.27
N PHE A 747 -3.45 8.24 -33.66
CA PHE A 747 -4.66 8.02 -32.87
C PHE A 747 -4.60 8.78 -31.54
N TYR A 748 -3.39 9.03 -31.05
CA TYR A 748 -3.14 9.77 -29.82
C TYR A 748 -2.95 11.24 -30.15
N GLU A 749 -3.95 12.04 -29.77
CA GLU A 749 -3.89 13.49 -29.87
C GLU A 749 -3.31 14.04 -28.56
N PHE A 750 -2.34 14.95 -28.65
CA PHE A 750 -1.79 15.61 -27.47
C PHE A 750 -1.43 17.06 -27.76
N THR A 751 -1.49 17.88 -26.72
CA THR A 751 -1.07 19.28 -26.74
C THR A 751 0.12 19.41 -25.80
N VAL A 752 1.23 19.97 -26.28
CA VAL A 752 2.37 20.32 -25.42
C VAL A 752 2.20 21.77 -24.99
N LEU A 753 2.24 22.01 -23.69
CA LEU A 753 2.15 23.34 -23.08
C LEU A 753 3.38 23.55 -22.22
N HIS A 754 4.19 24.55 -22.55
CA HIS A 754 5.33 24.90 -21.71
C HIS A 754 4.84 25.47 -20.37
N ILE A 755 5.55 25.19 -19.28
CA ILE A 755 5.16 25.66 -17.94
C ILE A 755 4.97 27.18 -17.85
N SER A 756 5.72 27.98 -18.64
CA SER A 756 5.54 29.43 -18.70
C SER A 756 4.14 29.85 -19.17
N GLU A 757 3.54 29.12 -20.11
CA GLU A 757 2.20 29.41 -20.61
C GLU A 757 1.13 29.02 -19.61
N LEU A 758 1.36 27.94 -18.85
CA LEU A 758 0.45 27.51 -17.79
C LEU A 758 0.36 28.58 -16.68
N ILE A 759 1.50 29.17 -16.31
CA ILE A 759 1.58 30.26 -15.32
C ILE A 759 0.80 31.50 -15.81
N GLN A 760 0.88 31.82 -17.10
CA GLN A 760 0.17 32.96 -17.69
C GLN A 760 -1.34 32.74 -17.85
N LYS A 761 -1.82 31.49 -17.75
CA LYS A 761 -3.22 31.10 -17.94
C LYS A 761 -3.77 30.39 -16.68
N PRO A 762 -3.88 31.10 -15.53
CA PRO A 762 -4.22 30.51 -14.24
C PRO A 762 -5.66 29.98 -14.15
N ASP A 763 -6.62 30.57 -14.87
CA ASP A 763 -8.05 30.24 -14.76
C ASP A 763 -8.57 29.35 -15.92
N THR A 764 -7.71 29.00 -16.86
CA THR A 764 -8.13 28.22 -18.04
C THR A 764 -8.45 26.77 -17.65
N PRO A 765 -9.67 26.27 -17.95
CA PRO A 765 -10.04 24.90 -17.64
C PRO A 765 -9.33 23.90 -18.57
N LEU A 766 -9.24 22.64 -18.13
CA LEU A 766 -8.57 21.58 -18.90
C LEU A 766 -9.20 21.38 -20.29
N SER A 767 -10.52 21.51 -20.40
CA SER A 767 -11.24 21.36 -21.66
C SER A 767 -10.79 22.35 -22.73
N GLU A 768 -10.38 23.56 -22.35
CA GLU A 768 -9.92 24.60 -23.27
C GLU A 768 -8.51 24.30 -23.79
N PHE A 769 -7.59 23.86 -22.92
CA PHE A 769 -6.27 23.40 -23.34
C PHE A 769 -6.34 22.18 -24.30
N LEU A 770 -7.38 21.37 -24.16
CA LEU A 770 -7.64 20.23 -25.03
C LEU A 770 -8.47 20.59 -26.28
N ALA A 771 -9.01 21.81 -26.40
CA ALA A 771 -9.92 22.20 -27.48
C ALA A 771 -9.20 22.58 -28.79
N VAL A 772 -7.93 23.01 -28.73
CA VAL A 772 -7.15 23.43 -29.91
C VAL A 772 -7.03 22.27 -30.89
N SER A 773 -7.53 22.44 -32.11
CA SER A 773 -7.66 21.39 -33.13
C SER A 773 -7.06 21.86 -34.45
N SER A 774 -6.20 21.04 -35.06
CA SER A 774 -5.79 21.17 -36.47
C SER A 774 -6.52 20.19 -37.39
N PHE A 775 -7.20 19.16 -36.86
CA PHE A 775 -7.85 18.12 -37.67
C PHE A 775 -9.18 17.65 -37.04
N GLY A 776 -10.30 18.05 -37.64
CA GLY A 776 -11.66 17.99 -37.08
C GLY A 776 -12.28 16.60 -36.83
N LYS A 777 -11.79 15.85 -35.84
CA LYS A 777 -12.54 14.78 -35.16
C LYS A 777 -12.39 14.92 -33.65
N SER A 778 -13.52 14.94 -32.93
CA SER A 778 -13.53 14.92 -31.45
C SER A 778 -13.11 13.53 -30.97
N GLY A 779 -11.81 13.32 -30.76
CA GLY A 779 -11.27 12.12 -30.14
C GLY A 779 -11.39 12.17 -28.63
N SER A 780 -11.85 11.09 -27.98
CA SER A 780 -11.96 10.99 -26.52
C SER A 780 -10.62 10.89 -25.78
N ASN A 781 -9.49 10.81 -26.51
CA ASN A 781 -8.16 10.44 -26.00
C ASN A 781 -7.12 11.56 -26.12
N ARG A 782 -7.56 12.82 -25.98
CA ARG A 782 -6.63 13.96 -25.91
C ARG A 782 -5.90 13.99 -24.57
N VAL A 783 -4.61 14.33 -24.61
CA VAL A 783 -3.75 14.46 -23.43
C VAL A 783 -3.02 15.81 -23.46
N LEU A 784 -3.02 16.52 -22.33
CA LEU A 784 -2.20 17.71 -22.11
C LEU A 784 -0.85 17.28 -21.55
N VAL A 785 0.23 17.63 -22.24
CA VAL A 785 1.60 17.45 -21.78
C VAL A 785 2.09 18.79 -21.24
N ILE A 786 2.29 18.89 -19.94
CA ILE A 786 2.91 20.05 -19.30
C ILE A 786 4.42 19.83 -19.32
N ASP A 787 5.12 20.62 -20.13
CA ASP A 787 6.57 20.56 -20.29
C ASP A 787 7.26 21.45 -19.24
N CYS A 788 7.88 20.82 -18.25
CA CYS A 788 8.60 21.47 -17.16
C CYS A 788 10.12 21.55 -17.41
N ILE A 789 10.59 21.24 -18.62
CA ILE A 789 12.01 21.25 -18.95
C ILE A 789 12.42 22.66 -19.37
N THR A 790 13.08 23.38 -18.48
CA THR A 790 13.50 24.78 -18.71
C THR A 790 15.03 24.89 -18.78
N GLY A 791 15.54 25.88 -19.51
CA GLY A 791 16.96 26.28 -19.41
C GLY A 791 18.02 25.38 -20.03
N PHE A 792 17.66 24.31 -20.74
CA PHE A 792 18.61 23.52 -21.52
C PHE A 792 18.97 24.22 -22.84
N ALA A 793 20.20 24.69 -22.96
CA ALA A 793 20.81 24.86 -24.28
C ALA A 793 21.12 23.47 -24.83
N GLU A 794 20.78 23.17 -26.08
CA GLU A 794 21.35 22.02 -26.78
C GLU A 794 22.88 22.17 -26.78
N GLN A 795 23.57 21.54 -25.82
CA GLN A 795 25.01 21.38 -25.95
C GLN A 795 25.26 20.50 -27.19
N PRO A 796 26.17 20.89 -28.09
CA PRO A 796 26.56 20.03 -29.19
C PRO A 796 27.11 18.73 -28.59
N GLN A 797 26.40 17.62 -28.80
CA GLN A 797 26.82 16.32 -28.31
C GLN A 797 28.15 15.95 -28.97
N VAL A 798 29.26 16.11 -28.24
CA VAL A 798 30.55 15.59 -28.66
C VAL A 798 30.51 14.06 -28.41
N PRO A 799 30.76 13.20 -29.42
CA PRO A 799 30.58 11.74 -29.32
C PRO A 799 31.45 11.02 -28.27
N ALA A 800 32.29 11.75 -27.54
CA ALA A 800 33.24 11.19 -26.58
C ALA A 800 32.62 10.91 -25.20
N PHE A 801 31.55 11.63 -24.80
CA PHE A 801 31.00 11.52 -23.45
C PHE A 801 29.96 10.39 -23.26
N GLU A 802 29.37 9.86 -24.35
CA GLU A 802 28.45 8.71 -24.28
C GLU A 802 29.14 7.37 -24.04
N ARG A 803 30.47 7.29 -24.24
CA ARG A 803 31.24 6.05 -24.06
C ARG A 803 31.51 5.70 -22.59
N ILE A 804 31.14 6.58 -21.65
CA ILE A 804 31.36 6.40 -20.21
C ILE A 804 30.06 6.00 -19.48
N MET A 805 28.88 6.13 -20.11
CA MET A 805 27.58 5.95 -19.46
C MET A 805 26.66 4.90 -20.12
N THR A 806 27.13 4.14 -21.13
CA THR A 806 26.39 3.02 -21.72
C THR A 806 27.05 1.67 -21.42
N PRO A 807 26.28 0.58 -21.19
CA PRO A 807 26.83 -0.76 -20.99
C PRO A 807 27.44 -1.24 -22.31
N SER A 808 28.72 -1.63 -22.28
CA SER A 808 29.37 -2.22 -23.44
C SER A 808 28.64 -3.51 -23.82
N SER A 809 28.13 -3.60 -25.05
CA SER A 809 27.68 -4.82 -25.71
C SER A 809 28.88 -5.70 -26.12
N SER A 810 29.75 -5.97 -25.15
CA SER A 810 30.72 -7.06 -25.22
C SER A 810 30.03 -8.30 -24.62
N PRO A 811 30.32 -9.53 -25.09
CA PRO A 811 29.85 -10.72 -24.39
C PRO A 811 30.61 -10.82 -23.07
N ILE A 812 30.05 -10.23 -22.01
CA ILE A 812 30.65 -10.26 -20.67
C ILE A 812 30.35 -11.64 -20.09
N SER A 813 31.24 -12.57 -20.40
CA SER A 813 31.53 -13.67 -19.48
C SER A 813 32.14 -13.04 -18.22
N ASP A 814 31.59 -13.39 -17.05
CA ASP A 814 32.13 -13.15 -15.71
C ASP A 814 32.23 -11.69 -15.18
N ARG A 815 31.12 -11.18 -14.62
CA ARG A 815 31.17 -10.40 -13.35
C ARG A 815 29.92 -10.66 -12.50
N LYS A 816 30.09 -11.46 -11.43
CA LYS A 816 29.20 -11.50 -10.25
C LYS A 816 29.15 -10.10 -9.63
N GLY A 817 28.10 -9.32 -9.90
CA GLY A 817 27.85 -8.04 -9.21
C GLY A 817 27.38 -6.84 -10.04
N SER A 818 26.93 -7.00 -11.29
CA SER A 818 26.30 -5.89 -12.03
C SER A 818 24.82 -5.75 -11.64
N PHE A 819 24.39 -4.56 -11.21
CA PHE A 819 22.99 -4.26 -10.88
C PHE A 819 22.07 -4.40 -12.11
N SER A 820 20.86 -4.95 -11.92
CA SER A 820 19.82 -4.97 -12.96
C SER A 820 19.38 -3.53 -13.32
N ALA A 821 18.83 -3.34 -14.52
CA ALA A 821 18.31 -2.02 -14.95
C ALA A 821 17.27 -1.46 -13.97
N ALA A 822 16.39 -2.32 -13.46
CA ALA A 822 15.42 -1.98 -12.40
C ALA A 822 16.10 -1.51 -11.11
N ALA A 823 17.15 -2.20 -10.65
CA ALA A 823 17.89 -1.80 -9.46
C ALA A 823 18.62 -0.45 -9.62
N ARG A 824 19.08 -0.12 -10.84
CA ARG A 824 19.69 1.18 -11.15
C ARG A 824 18.67 2.32 -11.11
N MET A 825 17.50 2.15 -11.73
CA MET A 825 16.41 3.15 -11.69
C MET A 825 15.95 3.41 -10.26
N HIS A 826 15.86 2.35 -9.45
CA HIS A 826 15.56 2.44 -8.03
C HIS A 826 16.60 3.28 -7.28
N LEU A 827 17.89 2.99 -7.46
CA LEU A 827 18.97 3.73 -6.82
C LEU A 827 18.97 5.21 -7.22
N GLU A 828 18.65 5.52 -8.46
CA GLU A 828 18.54 6.90 -8.97
C GLU A 828 17.36 7.64 -8.33
N SER A 829 16.19 7.01 -8.21
CA SER A 829 15.01 7.57 -7.52
C SER A 829 15.24 7.85 -6.03
N GLN A 830 16.18 7.13 -5.40
CA GLN A 830 16.49 7.28 -3.98
C GLN A 830 17.49 8.39 -3.64
N LYS A 831 18.12 9.04 -4.62
CA LYS A 831 19.11 10.07 -4.34
C LYS A 831 18.46 11.31 -3.72
N MET A 832 19.05 11.82 -2.64
CA MET A 832 18.55 13.00 -1.90
C MET A 832 18.53 14.30 -2.72
N GLN A 833 19.23 14.33 -3.85
CA GLN A 833 19.27 15.48 -4.77
C GLN A 833 18.10 15.51 -5.77
N PHE A 834 17.22 14.50 -5.72
CA PHE A 834 16.11 14.34 -6.66
C PHE A 834 14.88 15.11 -6.18
N GLY A 835 14.31 15.91 -7.08
CA GLY A 835 13.17 16.81 -6.82
C GLY A 835 13.44 18.26 -7.23
N SER A 836 12.39 19.06 -7.38
CA SER A 836 12.49 20.50 -7.64
C SER A 836 11.23 21.24 -7.22
N ASP A 837 11.40 22.50 -6.81
CA ASP A 837 10.27 23.38 -6.44
C ASP A 837 9.35 23.66 -7.63
N MET A 838 9.90 23.64 -8.85
CA MET A 838 9.11 23.64 -10.08
C MET A 838 8.15 22.44 -10.14
N GLU A 839 8.62 21.24 -9.82
CA GLU A 839 7.78 20.04 -9.81
C GLU A 839 6.73 20.12 -8.70
N ILE A 840 7.08 20.64 -7.52
CA ILE A 840 6.11 20.95 -6.45
C ILE A 840 5.04 21.90 -6.97
N MET A 841 5.43 23.01 -7.60
CA MET A 841 4.52 24.02 -8.13
C MET A 841 3.55 23.42 -9.16
N VAL A 842 4.02 22.62 -10.11
CA VAL A 842 3.14 22.01 -11.14
C VAL A 842 2.18 20.99 -10.52
N ARG A 843 2.65 20.19 -9.56
CA ARG A 843 1.77 19.28 -8.79
C ARG A 843 0.75 20.07 -7.97
N ALA A 844 1.13 21.19 -7.38
CA ALA A 844 0.23 22.08 -6.66
C ALA A 844 -0.86 22.66 -7.59
N VAL A 845 -0.50 23.08 -8.80
CA VAL A 845 -1.46 23.55 -9.81
C VAL A 845 -2.44 22.44 -10.20
N CYS A 846 -1.96 21.20 -10.32
CA CYS A 846 -2.84 20.06 -10.55
C CYS A 846 -3.81 19.84 -9.38
N ALA A 847 -3.33 19.94 -8.13
CA ALA A 847 -4.17 19.86 -6.93
C ALA A 847 -5.17 21.02 -6.81
N GLN A 848 -4.81 22.23 -7.25
CA GLN A 848 -5.73 23.37 -7.32
C GLN A 848 -6.86 23.13 -8.33
N ARG A 849 -6.55 22.46 -9.44
CA ARG A 849 -7.48 22.29 -10.57
C ARG A 849 -8.20 20.93 -10.59
N GLY A 850 -7.89 20.03 -9.67
CA GLY A 850 -8.49 18.68 -9.64
C GLY A 850 -7.97 17.76 -10.74
N TRP A 851 -6.71 17.89 -11.14
CA TRP A 851 -6.11 17.11 -12.22
C TRP A 851 -5.26 15.95 -11.69
N ASN A 852 -5.74 14.73 -11.89
CA ASN A 852 -4.88 13.55 -11.79
C ASN A 852 -3.85 13.54 -12.93
N ALA A 853 -2.59 13.27 -12.61
CA ALA A 853 -1.50 13.43 -13.57
C ALA A 853 -0.45 12.31 -13.54
N ILE A 854 0.07 11.97 -14.72
CA ILE A 854 1.22 11.07 -14.86
C ILE A 854 2.51 11.89 -14.82
N ILE A 855 3.47 11.49 -13.98
CA ILE A 855 4.81 12.06 -13.91
C ILE A 855 5.73 11.26 -14.83
N SER A 856 6.13 11.86 -15.95
CA SER A 856 7.05 11.25 -16.91
C SER A 856 8.41 11.91 -16.84
N ARG A 857 9.43 11.16 -16.42
CA ARG A 857 10.80 11.65 -16.31
C ARG A 857 11.66 11.27 -17.50
N ARG A 858 12.47 12.20 -18.01
CA ARG A 858 13.38 11.91 -19.13
C ARG A 858 14.32 10.76 -18.77
N LYS A 859 14.71 10.00 -19.80
CA LYS A 859 15.58 8.80 -19.72
C LYS A 859 14.98 7.59 -18.96
N ARG A 860 13.87 7.74 -18.24
CA ARG A 860 13.16 6.61 -17.62
C ARG A 860 11.96 6.15 -18.44
N SER A 861 11.10 7.09 -18.82
CA SER A 861 9.98 6.85 -19.73
C SER A 861 10.02 7.85 -20.87
N CYS A 862 9.71 7.38 -22.08
CA CYS A 862 9.53 8.26 -23.23
C CYS A 862 8.13 8.86 -23.24
N LEU A 863 7.99 10.03 -23.87
CA LEU A 863 6.72 10.76 -23.89
C LEU A 863 5.59 9.96 -24.58
N ALA A 864 5.92 9.20 -25.63
CA ALA A 864 4.95 8.33 -26.31
C ALA A 864 4.32 7.29 -25.37
N CYS A 865 5.14 6.61 -24.56
CA CYS A 865 4.66 5.60 -23.62
C CYS A 865 3.83 6.24 -22.49
N ALA A 866 4.24 7.41 -21.99
CA ALA A 866 3.45 8.15 -20.99
C ALA A 866 2.07 8.60 -21.52
N ILE A 867 1.99 9.04 -22.78
CA ILE A 867 0.70 9.41 -23.43
C ILE A 867 -0.21 8.18 -23.58
N ARG A 868 0.36 7.02 -23.96
CA ARG A 868 -0.39 5.76 -24.06
C ARG A 868 -0.88 5.27 -22.69
N GLU A 869 -0.06 5.43 -21.66
CA GLU A 869 -0.43 5.12 -20.28
C GLU A 869 -1.54 6.03 -19.76
N ALA A 870 -1.50 7.33 -20.09
CA ALA A 870 -2.61 8.26 -19.80
C ALA A 870 -3.90 7.78 -20.45
N GLY A 871 -3.84 7.28 -21.69
CA GLY A 871 -4.95 6.61 -22.35
C GLY A 871 -5.43 5.34 -21.63
N ALA A 872 -4.52 4.52 -21.10
CA ALA A 872 -4.85 3.34 -20.31
C ALA A 872 -5.65 3.72 -19.04
N LEU A 873 -5.18 4.74 -18.30
CA LEU A 873 -5.78 5.27 -17.08
C LEU A 873 -7.04 6.13 -17.32
N ALA A 874 -7.24 6.59 -18.56
CA ALA A 874 -8.18 7.66 -18.90
C ALA A 874 -7.88 9.01 -18.23
N TRP A 875 -6.62 9.23 -17.83
CA TRP A 875 -6.15 10.51 -17.31
C TRP A 875 -5.74 11.42 -18.46
N LYS A 876 -5.74 12.73 -18.20
CA LYS A 876 -5.66 13.76 -19.24
C LYS A 876 -4.44 14.65 -19.13
N VAL A 877 -3.64 14.50 -18.10
CA VAL A 877 -2.46 15.32 -17.83
C VAL A 877 -1.23 14.45 -17.69
N VAL A 878 -0.17 14.80 -18.41
CA VAL A 878 1.18 14.26 -18.26
C VAL A 878 2.10 15.43 -17.89
N ILE A 879 2.75 15.35 -16.74
CA ILE A 879 3.79 16.29 -16.32
C ILE A 879 5.13 15.72 -16.77
N ARG A 880 5.82 16.43 -17.66
CA ARG A 880 7.11 16.02 -18.20
C ARG A 880 8.24 16.73 -17.44
N VAL A 881 9.03 15.96 -16.71
CA VAL A 881 10.10 16.46 -15.83
C VAL A 881 11.50 16.06 -16.32
N PRO A 882 12.55 16.86 -16.04
CA PRO A 882 13.93 16.61 -16.47
C PRO A 882 14.54 15.28 -16.05
#